data_AF-A0A8B8EYH1-F1
#
_entry.id   AF-A0A8B8EYH1-F1
#
_cell.length_a   1.000
_cell.length_b   1.000
_cell.length_c   1.000
_cell.angle_alpha   90.00
_cell.angle_beta   90.00
_cell.angle_gamma   90.00
#
_symmetry.space_group_name_H-M   'P 1'
#
loop_
_entity.id
_entity.type
_entity.pdbx_description
1 polymer ?
#
loop_
_entity_poly.entity_id
_entity_poly.type
_entity_poly.pdbx_seq_one_letter_code
_entity_poly.pdbx_strand_id
1 'polypeptide(L)'
;MINMWTLKGIRVVRGPDWELADDEGEDCVGTIIKVDYNEEQVTVVWDDGREEQYPCTEVKHPLLILDNAPTGVSHKDVHCTVCRTSEIVGMRWVCLQCVEVNLCWICYMADKHNTDHDFGRVTLPYSPIVKVGRRKASKDTCKKCRGLNPKARVKRGQHWKWGDSNGSQEDRGIIQDVCDWGSHGYRGAVRVCWEKKNHIMECYRVGGDGKVDLRAVKVAEGNLYYPNHLPYLDLENLVSIDYRIGDKVQINLNASELRAVQSSSDPGWQEKITSCVNNTGTVTDIPSPSQVRVQYQNGQGFLFQKIVLTKVHQLEVGDLVRVMRDKTTALHFQKGHGGWSKNQDLTLGRLGRVVHIDDDGDVSVTVADGQYLFSPVCLEVVDPNSLLAREKVPSVPNNLHSLKLFEFGETLSSRSALKSQLTSIVKAAAKGNVNVVKEMLKSDNEKQVNAVENGVTSLQVASHKGHEKMVKFLLERGGDVNKLDEEGNTPLHFAVHGKKNAIIKLLLEHKADPSLQNNSGQTAIHLAIAKEQDETVKALVLASCDVHVKDSNGDTAVHTVISTRKEKLLHAVLRSHRVDFQTKNAEGYNMLQWAVYKNFKGAVEVILMRCSHCISELVSRRLVSNSFTALHLAALYNYRDCAQLLITKGDMELDLVDHMQQTPLHISAEQGHLQMVELLLEFDIKINLQDKNGNSPLHLVQMKNSHIQEQAKGLQSRNSFIQIACLLVEHGAELEIKNGKGQTPLDFTCPQSCLYLKRISKAAKEKLAMKSGSGLSLPLHWSNMENKNCKLVSLDCQKPEERAEFSTVSSVIENGLSNAVVKEVIRVQNEYLWQIYSVTKNKFIKKYGRGNENEIKLLHGTKPENVFKICDENFDFKIAGENLSPMYGKGVYFAVEASLSDHYSPRDEKDGLKYVLMARVLAGKMATGSPELRKPPADFDCSVDYPSKPRIYCVFDYNQLYPEYIIKYKTSL
;
A
#
# COMPACT_ATOMS: atom_id res chain seq x y z
N MET A 1 6.51 22.09 10.90
CA MET A 1 5.88 22.30 12.22
C MET A 1 5.16 21.00 12.56
N ILE A 2 5.79 20.10 13.32
CA ILE A 2 5.14 18.85 13.74
C ILE A 2 4.54 19.13 15.12
N ASN A 3 3.23 19.37 15.14
CA ASN A 3 2.49 19.60 16.37
C ASN A 3 2.55 18.35 17.25
N MET A 4 2.92 18.59 18.50
CA MET A 4 2.76 17.72 19.65
C MET A 4 1.40 17.00 19.60
N TRP A 5 1.37 15.67 19.61
CA TRP A 5 0.11 14.95 19.79
C TRP A 5 -0.34 15.11 21.24
N THR A 6 -1.14 16.13 21.51
CA THR A 6 -1.85 16.24 22.77
C THR A 6 -3.03 15.28 22.76
N LEU A 7 -3.28 14.55 23.85
CA LEU A 7 -4.51 13.78 24.08
C LEU A 7 -5.79 14.63 23.98
N LYS A 8 -5.64 15.96 23.98
CA LYS A 8 -6.71 16.93 23.75
C LYS A 8 -7.27 16.81 22.33
N GLY A 9 -8.58 16.66 22.23
CA GLY A 9 -9.32 16.53 20.97
C GLY A 9 -9.79 15.11 20.68
N ILE A 10 -9.28 14.09 21.39
CA ILE A 10 -9.76 12.71 21.24
C ILE A 10 -11.25 12.64 21.57
N ARG A 11 -11.99 11.93 20.70
CA ARG A 11 -13.40 11.64 20.87
C ARG A 11 -13.54 10.34 21.66
N VAL A 12 -14.32 10.38 22.74
CA VAL A 12 -14.43 9.28 23.71
C VAL A 12 -15.88 8.87 23.96
N VAL A 13 -16.07 7.65 24.44
CA VAL A 13 -17.34 7.10 24.94
C VAL A 13 -17.13 6.42 26.29
N ARG A 14 -18.21 6.06 26.98
CA ARG A 14 -18.18 5.38 28.27
C ARG A 14 -17.50 4.00 28.17
N GLY A 15 -16.62 3.70 29.12
CA GLY A 15 -15.93 2.42 29.30
C GLY A 15 -16.61 1.50 30.33
N PRO A 16 -16.02 0.33 30.60
CA PRO A 16 -16.59 -0.67 31.50
C PRO A 16 -16.64 -0.26 32.98
N ASP A 17 -15.68 0.53 33.46
CA ASP A 17 -15.57 0.94 34.88
C ASP A 17 -16.27 2.28 35.15
N TRP A 18 -17.42 2.50 34.51
CA TRP A 18 -18.20 3.73 34.69
C TRP A 18 -19.04 3.66 35.97
N GLU A 19 -18.62 4.39 37.02
CA GLU A 19 -19.21 4.32 38.36
C GLU A 19 -20.11 5.53 38.74
N LEU A 20 -20.35 6.51 37.84
CA LEU A 20 -21.20 7.66 38.15
C LEU A 20 -22.69 7.28 38.04
N ALA A 21 -23.36 7.30 39.20
CA ALA A 21 -24.63 6.62 39.47
C ALA A 21 -25.93 7.37 39.11
N ASP A 22 -25.89 8.58 38.53
CA ASP A 22 -27.09 9.43 38.40
C ASP A 22 -27.45 9.90 36.97
N ASP A 23 -26.93 9.25 35.94
CA ASP A 23 -27.28 9.61 34.56
C ASP A 23 -28.17 8.56 33.88
N GLU A 24 -29.48 8.82 33.85
CA GLU A 24 -30.40 8.22 32.85
C GLU A 24 -30.05 8.65 31.39
N GLY A 25 -28.92 9.32 31.18
CA GLY A 25 -28.47 9.84 29.89
C GLY A 25 -27.90 8.76 28.97
N GLU A 26 -28.40 8.73 27.74
CA GLU A 26 -27.96 7.88 26.63
C GLU A 26 -26.44 7.98 26.37
N ASP A 27 -25.83 6.93 25.79
CA ASP A 27 -24.41 6.85 25.41
C ASP A 27 -24.00 7.96 24.39
N CYS A 28 -23.74 9.16 24.90
CA CYS A 28 -23.32 10.33 24.13
C CYS A 28 -21.80 10.30 23.91
N VAL A 29 -21.30 10.95 22.86
CA VAL A 29 -19.86 11.12 22.61
C VAL A 29 -19.33 12.35 23.34
N GLY A 30 -18.09 12.27 23.83
CA GLY A 30 -17.39 13.38 24.47
C GLY A 30 -16.05 13.71 23.80
N THR A 31 -15.47 14.84 24.18
CA THR A 31 -14.16 15.32 23.73
C THR A 31 -13.25 15.57 24.92
N ILE A 32 -12.02 15.07 24.88
CA ILE A 32 -11.00 15.41 25.88
C ILE A 32 -10.53 16.85 25.63
N ILE A 33 -10.68 17.73 26.62
CA ILE A 33 -10.29 19.15 26.52
C ILE A 33 -9.07 19.50 27.37
N LYS A 34 -8.83 18.74 28.44
CA LYS A 34 -7.72 18.91 29.38
C LYS A 34 -7.24 17.54 29.84
N VAL A 35 -5.93 17.41 30.01
CA VAL A 35 -5.28 16.26 30.66
C VAL A 35 -4.40 16.79 31.77
N ASP A 36 -4.54 16.20 32.94
CA ASP A 36 -3.73 16.47 34.12
C ASP A 36 -2.88 15.23 34.42
N TYR A 37 -1.61 15.29 34.02
CA TYR A 37 -0.70 14.16 34.17
C TYR A 37 -0.26 13.93 35.62
N ASN A 38 -0.33 14.95 36.48
CA ASN A 38 0.09 14.82 37.87
C ASN A 38 -0.96 14.09 38.72
N GLU A 39 -2.23 14.29 38.39
CA GLU A 39 -3.36 13.69 39.09
C GLU A 39 -3.93 12.47 38.35
N GLU A 40 -3.35 12.11 37.19
CA GLU A 40 -3.82 11.06 36.29
C GLU A 40 -5.29 11.22 35.90
N GLN A 41 -5.71 12.46 35.61
CA GLN A 41 -7.09 12.80 35.30
C GLN A 41 -7.25 13.42 33.91
N VAL A 42 -8.40 13.18 33.30
CA VAL A 42 -8.80 13.81 32.04
C VAL A 42 -10.12 14.53 32.21
N THR A 43 -10.23 15.72 31.63
CA THR A 43 -11.48 16.49 31.57
C THR A 43 -12.12 16.31 30.21
N VAL A 44 -13.36 15.84 30.20
CA VAL A 44 -14.15 15.56 29.00
C VAL A 44 -15.34 16.51 28.95
N VAL A 45 -15.56 17.13 27.79
CA VAL A 45 -16.81 17.82 27.47
C VAL A 45 -17.65 16.91 26.58
N TRP A 46 -18.77 16.46 27.10
CA TRP A 46 -19.78 15.70 26.38
C TRP A 46 -20.51 16.58 25.36
N ASP A 47 -20.93 15.97 24.26
CA ASP A 47 -21.61 16.68 23.16
C ASP A 47 -22.94 17.33 23.58
N ASP A 48 -23.54 16.86 24.69
CA ASP A 48 -24.71 17.47 25.32
C ASP A 48 -24.38 18.67 26.22
N GLY A 49 -23.10 19.02 26.35
CA GLY A 49 -22.56 20.18 27.05
C GLY A 49 -22.15 19.96 28.49
N ARG A 50 -22.17 18.72 29.02
CA ARG A 50 -21.64 18.43 30.36
C ARG A 50 -20.11 18.37 30.34
N GLU A 51 -19.48 18.93 31.36
CA GLU A 51 -18.02 18.87 31.56
C GLU A 51 -17.74 18.10 32.85
N GLU A 52 -17.01 17.00 32.72
CA GLU A 52 -16.73 16.10 33.84
C GLU A 52 -15.27 15.61 33.80
N GLN A 53 -14.75 15.25 34.97
CA GLN A 53 -13.39 14.75 35.14
C GLN A 53 -13.42 13.26 35.45
N TYR A 54 -12.50 12.52 34.80
CA TYR A 54 -12.40 11.07 34.96
C TYR A 54 -10.98 10.68 35.33
N PRO A 55 -10.80 9.74 36.27
CA PRO A 55 -9.51 9.13 36.52
C PRO A 55 -9.10 8.28 35.31
N CYS A 56 -7.82 8.32 34.97
CA CYS A 56 -7.24 7.62 33.83
C CYS A 56 -6.00 6.84 34.29
N THR A 57 -6.25 5.83 35.12
CA THR A 57 -5.24 4.96 35.75
C THR A 57 -5.20 3.59 35.06
N GLU A 58 -4.14 2.80 35.23
CA GLU A 58 -4.07 1.42 34.72
C GLU A 58 -5.18 0.49 35.25
N VAL A 59 -5.77 0.83 36.41
CA VAL A 59 -6.71 -0.05 37.14
C VAL A 59 -8.18 0.23 36.80
N LYS A 60 -8.51 1.47 36.45
CA LYS A 60 -9.89 1.91 36.13
C LYS A 60 -9.95 2.53 34.75
N HIS A 61 -10.83 2.00 33.89
CA HIS A 61 -11.02 2.46 32.52
C HIS A 61 -12.45 3.01 32.30
N PRO A 62 -12.75 4.23 32.80
CA PRO A 62 -14.07 4.84 32.61
C PRO A 62 -14.31 5.30 31.17
N LEU A 63 -13.27 5.40 30.32
CA LEU A 63 -13.37 5.96 28.98
C LEU A 63 -12.73 5.05 27.93
N LEU A 64 -13.40 4.95 26.77
CA LEU A 64 -12.92 4.29 25.56
C LEU A 64 -12.64 5.33 24.47
N ILE A 65 -11.56 5.14 23.72
CA ILE A 65 -11.20 5.98 22.59
C ILE A 65 -12.08 5.60 21.39
N LEU A 66 -12.94 6.52 20.95
CA LEU A 66 -13.80 6.34 19.78
C LEU A 66 -13.08 6.78 18.50
N ASP A 67 -12.53 8.00 18.49
CA ASP A 67 -11.79 8.52 17.34
C ASP A 67 -10.67 9.45 17.80
N ASN A 68 -9.45 9.16 17.34
CA ASN A 68 -8.25 9.96 17.62
C ASN A 68 -7.79 10.77 16.39
N ALA A 69 -8.54 10.76 15.29
CA ALA A 69 -8.22 11.61 14.14
C ALA A 69 -8.21 13.13 14.42
N PRO A 70 -9.04 13.70 15.32
CA PRO A 70 -9.00 15.14 15.58
C PRO A 70 -7.72 15.64 16.21
N THR A 71 -6.93 14.75 16.85
CA THR A 71 -5.60 15.11 17.32
C THR A 71 -4.60 15.19 16.17
N GLY A 72 -4.92 14.54 15.04
CA GLY A 72 -4.23 14.50 13.76
C GLY A 72 -3.48 13.21 13.47
N VAL A 73 -3.69 12.17 14.28
CA VAL A 73 -3.09 10.84 14.05
C VAL A 73 -3.39 10.36 12.63
N SER A 74 -2.33 10.03 11.87
CA SER A 74 -2.45 9.42 10.55
C SER A 74 -1.37 8.36 10.32
N HIS A 75 -1.74 7.31 9.59
CA HIS A 75 -0.85 6.26 9.12
C HIS A 75 -0.47 6.56 7.67
N LYS A 76 0.64 7.30 7.51
CA LYS A 76 1.21 7.62 6.20
C LYS A 76 1.55 6.34 5.44
N ASP A 77 1.34 6.36 4.13
CA ASP A 77 1.60 5.25 3.20
C ASP A 77 0.75 3.98 3.43
N VAL A 78 -0.32 4.07 4.23
CA VAL A 78 -1.28 3.00 4.45
C VAL A 78 -2.66 3.44 3.95
N HIS A 79 -3.18 2.75 2.94
CA HIS A 79 -4.49 3.06 2.37
C HIS A 79 -5.59 2.15 2.91
N CYS A 80 -6.82 2.68 2.98
CA CYS A 80 -7.99 1.85 3.27
C CYS A 80 -8.39 1.05 2.02
N THR A 81 -8.46 -0.27 2.12
CA THR A 81 -8.80 -1.16 0.99
C THR A 81 -10.22 -0.98 0.45
N VAL A 82 -11.13 -0.43 1.25
CA VAL A 82 -12.53 -0.24 0.86
C VAL A 82 -12.76 1.16 0.28
N CYS A 83 -12.47 2.21 1.04
CA CYS A 83 -12.70 3.59 0.58
C CYS A 83 -11.54 4.20 -0.21
N ARG A 84 -10.42 3.48 -0.34
CA ARG A 84 -9.22 3.87 -1.12
C ARG A 84 -8.62 5.22 -0.72
N THR A 85 -8.83 5.65 0.53
CA THR A 85 -8.15 6.83 1.06
C THR A 85 -6.65 6.57 1.06
N SER A 86 -5.86 7.52 0.56
CA SER A 86 -4.40 7.42 0.41
C SER A 86 -3.66 7.27 1.74
N GLU A 87 -4.23 7.79 2.82
CA GLU A 87 -3.79 7.60 4.20
C GLU A 87 -4.97 7.16 5.08
N ILE A 88 -4.68 6.35 6.10
CA ILE A 88 -5.65 6.03 7.15
C ILE A 88 -5.48 7.05 8.27
N VAL A 89 -6.52 7.84 8.46
CA VAL A 89 -6.58 8.88 9.48
C VAL A 89 -7.33 8.37 10.72
N GLY A 90 -6.71 8.51 11.88
CA GLY A 90 -7.11 7.89 13.15
C GLY A 90 -6.68 6.42 13.22
N MET A 91 -7.38 5.64 14.03
CA MET A 91 -7.06 4.22 14.24
C MET A 91 -7.13 3.38 12.95
N ARG A 92 -6.12 2.53 12.78
CA ARG A 92 -6.01 1.55 11.68
C ARG A 92 -6.48 0.17 12.12
N TRP A 93 -7.26 -0.49 11.26
CA TRP A 93 -7.79 -1.84 11.48
C TRP A 93 -7.26 -2.80 10.43
N VAL A 94 -6.56 -3.84 10.86
CA VAL A 94 -5.86 -4.80 10.00
C VAL A 94 -6.59 -6.14 10.05
N CYS A 95 -7.00 -6.69 8.91
CA CYS A 95 -7.53 -8.05 8.86
C CYS A 95 -6.40 -9.05 9.09
N LEU A 96 -6.54 -9.95 10.07
CA LEU A 96 -5.50 -10.94 10.40
C LEU A 96 -5.57 -12.19 9.51
N GLN A 97 -6.62 -12.30 8.69
CA GLN A 97 -6.87 -13.45 7.82
C GLN A 97 -6.64 -13.14 6.33
N CYS A 98 -6.86 -11.88 5.91
CA CYS A 98 -6.64 -11.43 4.54
C CYS A 98 -5.34 -10.64 4.41
N VAL A 99 -4.65 -10.85 3.30
CA VAL A 99 -3.42 -10.12 2.97
C VAL A 99 -3.77 -8.65 2.67
N GLU A 100 -3.09 -7.73 3.36
CA GLU A 100 -3.15 -6.27 3.12
C GLU A 100 -4.52 -5.60 3.22
N VAL A 101 -5.51 -6.26 3.82
CA VAL A 101 -6.78 -5.61 4.13
C VAL A 101 -6.63 -4.71 5.34
N ASN A 102 -6.39 -3.44 5.06
CA ASN A 102 -6.48 -2.34 6.01
C ASN A 102 -7.82 -1.63 5.85
N LEU A 103 -8.47 -1.32 6.96
CA LEU A 103 -9.67 -0.53 7.02
C LEU A 103 -9.41 0.72 7.87
N CYS A 104 -9.89 1.87 7.41
CA CYS A 104 -10.03 3.03 8.28
C CYS A 104 -11.13 2.77 9.31
N TRP A 105 -11.09 3.53 10.40
CA TRP A 105 -12.12 3.53 11.45
C TRP A 105 -13.56 3.50 10.89
N ILE A 106 -13.87 4.38 9.93
CA ILE A 106 -15.21 4.49 9.33
C ILE A 106 -15.63 3.19 8.63
N CYS A 107 -14.76 2.62 7.79
CA CYS A 107 -15.06 1.39 7.07
C CYS A 107 -15.14 0.17 7.99
N TYR A 108 -14.29 0.10 9.01
CA TYR A 108 -14.32 -0.97 9.98
C TYR A 108 -15.65 -1.00 10.74
N MET A 109 -16.10 0.17 11.20
CA MET A 109 -17.33 0.35 11.96
C MET A 109 -18.60 0.24 11.11
N ALA A 110 -18.52 0.50 9.81
CA ALA A 110 -19.61 0.33 8.85
C ALA A 110 -19.71 -1.11 8.27
N ASP A 111 -19.14 -2.11 8.96
CA ASP A 111 -19.13 -3.52 8.55
C ASP A 111 -18.64 -3.78 7.13
N LYS A 112 -17.70 -2.95 6.67
CA LYS A 112 -17.03 -3.22 5.40
C LYS A 112 -16.02 -4.35 5.60
N HIS A 113 -15.80 -5.14 4.55
CA HIS A 113 -15.09 -6.43 4.59
C HIS A 113 -15.82 -7.52 5.42
N ASN A 114 -15.36 -8.76 5.34
CA ASN A 114 -15.97 -9.88 6.07
C ASN A 114 -15.96 -9.63 7.59
N THR A 115 -17.13 -9.73 8.22
CA THR A 115 -17.34 -9.52 9.66
C THR A 115 -16.97 -10.74 10.50
N ASP A 116 -16.80 -11.91 9.86
CA ASP A 116 -16.34 -13.15 10.51
C ASP A 116 -14.81 -13.30 10.54
N HIS A 117 -14.07 -12.34 9.97
CA HIS A 117 -12.62 -12.32 10.06
C HIS A 117 -12.15 -11.71 11.38
N ASP A 118 -11.04 -12.23 11.91
CA ASP A 118 -10.31 -11.64 13.03
C ASP A 118 -9.59 -10.37 12.58
N PHE A 119 -9.62 -9.33 13.40
CA PHE A 119 -8.94 -8.06 13.12
C PHE A 119 -7.93 -7.72 14.22
N GLY A 120 -6.92 -6.95 13.86
CA GLY A 120 -6.02 -6.27 14.77
C GLY A 120 -6.22 -4.77 14.69
N ARG A 121 -6.14 -4.09 15.83
CA ARG A 121 -6.21 -2.64 15.96
C ARG A 121 -4.82 -2.07 16.14
N VAL A 122 -4.54 -0.96 15.46
CA VAL A 122 -3.35 -0.14 15.63
C VAL A 122 -3.82 1.26 15.99
N THR A 123 -3.55 1.68 17.23
CA THR A 123 -4.08 2.95 17.77
C THR A 123 -3.25 4.15 17.30
N LEU A 124 -1.93 4.00 17.24
CA LEU A 124 -0.94 4.99 16.81
C LEU A 124 0.01 4.38 15.78
N PRO A 125 0.69 5.17 14.92
CA PRO A 125 1.58 4.64 13.88
C PRO A 125 2.69 3.71 14.39
N TYR A 126 3.13 3.89 15.62
CA TYR A 126 4.17 3.11 16.30
C TYR A 126 3.62 2.06 17.28
N SER A 127 2.31 2.02 17.51
CA SER A 127 1.71 1.04 18.43
C SER A 127 1.71 -0.39 17.84
N PRO A 128 1.87 -1.43 18.68
CA PRO A 128 1.76 -2.81 18.22
C PRO A 128 0.33 -3.14 17.77
N ILE A 129 0.19 -4.17 16.93
CA ILE A 129 -1.12 -4.67 16.51
C ILE A 129 -1.76 -5.43 17.67
N VAL A 130 -2.88 -4.91 18.19
CA VAL A 130 -3.66 -5.56 19.25
C VAL A 130 -4.80 -6.33 18.61
N LYS A 131 -4.80 -7.67 18.72
CA LYS A 131 -5.90 -8.50 18.21
C LYS A 131 -7.21 -8.17 18.92
N VAL A 132 -8.27 -7.97 18.14
CA VAL A 132 -9.65 -7.77 18.61
C VAL A 132 -10.54 -8.91 18.12
N GLY A 133 -11.69 -9.09 18.78
CA GLY A 133 -12.67 -10.11 18.43
C GLY A 133 -13.30 -9.91 17.03
N ARG A 134 -14.06 -10.91 16.58
CA ARG A 134 -14.80 -10.87 15.30
C ARG A 134 -16.00 -9.95 15.43
N ARG A 135 -16.20 -9.07 14.44
CA ARG A 135 -17.35 -8.13 14.42
C ARG A 135 -18.70 -8.86 14.43
N LYS A 136 -18.79 -10.02 13.76
CA LYS A 136 -19.99 -10.87 13.75
C LYS A 136 -20.37 -11.35 15.15
N ALA A 137 -19.39 -11.71 15.98
CA ALA A 137 -19.62 -12.16 17.35
C ALA A 137 -20.01 -11.00 18.29
N SER A 138 -19.50 -9.79 18.00
CA SER A 138 -19.77 -8.58 18.78
C SER A 138 -20.98 -7.78 18.26
N LYS A 139 -21.77 -8.34 17.33
CA LYS A 139 -22.85 -7.62 16.65
C LYS A 139 -23.98 -7.23 17.60
N ASP A 140 -24.30 -8.10 18.56
CA ASP A 140 -25.35 -7.86 19.56
C ASP A 140 -24.95 -6.79 20.60
N THR A 141 -23.65 -6.57 20.77
CA THR A 141 -23.09 -5.54 21.67
C THR A 141 -22.77 -4.22 20.96
N CYS A 142 -23.08 -4.12 19.67
CA CYS A 142 -22.79 -2.94 18.85
C CYS A 142 -23.70 -1.76 19.24
N LYS A 143 -23.12 -0.58 19.41
CA LYS A 143 -23.83 0.64 19.83
C LYS A 143 -23.82 1.68 18.71
N LYS A 144 -24.81 2.58 18.69
CA LYS A 144 -24.79 3.75 17.79
C LYS A 144 -24.11 4.92 18.49
N CYS A 145 -23.23 5.60 17.76
CA CYS A 145 -22.68 6.88 18.19
C CYS A 145 -23.83 7.92 18.29
N ARG A 146 -24.01 8.57 19.43
CA ARG A 146 -24.98 9.66 19.62
C ARG A 146 -24.24 10.93 20.03
N GLY A 147 -24.55 12.06 19.40
CA GLY A 147 -23.86 13.31 19.69
C GLY A 147 -24.02 14.35 18.58
N LEU A 148 -22.96 15.14 18.36
CA LEU A 148 -22.83 16.18 17.34
C LEU A 148 -22.58 15.57 15.94
N ASN A 149 -23.48 14.68 15.52
CA ASN A 149 -23.50 14.04 14.21
C ASN A 149 -24.34 14.84 13.20
N PRO A 150 -24.26 14.54 11.88
CA PRO A 150 -25.19 15.09 10.88
C PRO A 150 -26.65 14.99 11.32
N LYS A 151 -27.42 16.06 11.13
CA LYS A 151 -28.81 16.26 11.57
C LYS A 151 -29.00 16.56 13.06
N ALA A 152 -27.94 16.65 13.86
CA ALA A 152 -28.07 17.12 15.24
C ALA A 152 -28.48 18.60 15.26
N ARG A 153 -29.36 18.96 16.19
CA ARG A 153 -29.71 20.37 16.45
C ARG A 153 -28.79 20.89 17.54
N VAL A 154 -28.15 22.02 17.27
CA VAL A 154 -27.09 22.57 18.11
C VAL A 154 -27.36 24.02 18.50
N LYS A 155 -26.74 24.42 19.60
CA LYS A 155 -26.56 25.81 20.01
C LYS A 155 -25.10 26.06 20.35
N ARG A 156 -24.77 27.30 20.70
CA ARG A 156 -23.42 27.67 21.13
C ARG A 156 -22.99 26.85 22.35
N GLY A 157 -21.80 26.28 22.26
CA GLY A 157 -21.15 25.51 23.32
C GLY A 157 -20.22 26.38 24.15
N GLN A 158 -19.57 25.74 25.12
CA GLN A 158 -18.76 26.41 26.14
C GLN A 158 -17.51 27.10 25.60
N HIS A 159 -16.94 26.61 24.49
CA HIS A 159 -15.72 27.17 23.90
C HIS A 159 -15.97 28.17 22.76
N TRP A 160 -17.20 28.66 22.61
CA TRP A 160 -17.58 29.61 21.56
C TRP A 160 -16.72 30.88 21.59
N LYS A 161 -16.12 31.23 20.45
CA LYS A 161 -15.26 32.43 20.29
C LYS A 161 -15.60 33.28 19.06
N TRP A 162 -16.74 33.02 18.42
CA TRP A 162 -17.06 33.51 17.07
C TRP A 162 -17.94 34.79 17.06
N GLY A 163 -18.03 35.48 18.20
CA GLY A 163 -18.81 36.71 18.36
C GLY A 163 -20.34 36.52 18.23
N ASP A 164 -21.07 37.64 18.23
CA ASP A 164 -22.53 37.71 18.06
C ASP A 164 -22.98 38.01 16.62
N SER A 165 -22.03 38.08 15.68
CA SER A 165 -22.28 38.15 14.23
C SER A 165 -23.15 36.99 13.70
N ASN A 166 -23.39 35.97 14.52
CA ASN A 166 -24.18 34.77 14.24
C ASN A 166 -25.51 34.72 15.01
N GLY A 167 -25.92 35.84 15.63
CA GLY A 167 -27.20 35.99 16.35
C GLY A 167 -27.11 35.80 17.87
N SER A 168 -28.20 35.45 18.54
CA SER A 168 -28.27 35.34 20.01
C SER A 168 -27.74 33.98 20.55
N GLN A 169 -27.46 33.86 21.85
CA GLN A 169 -27.03 32.59 22.48
C GLN A 169 -28.06 31.45 22.33
N GLU A 170 -29.33 31.79 22.11
CA GLU A 170 -30.44 30.86 21.92
C GLU A 170 -30.66 30.42 20.46
N ASP A 171 -29.88 30.96 19.53
CA ASP A 171 -30.04 30.63 18.12
C ASP A 171 -29.62 29.18 17.86
N ARG A 172 -30.42 28.50 17.03
CA ARG A 172 -30.28 27.08 16.74
C ARG A 172 -29.73 26.86 15.35
N GLY A 173 -28.90 25.84 15.23
CA GLY A 173 -28.35 25.37 13.98
C GLY A 173 -28.56 23.88 13.81
N ILE A 174 -28.42 23.41 12.57
CA ILE A 174 -28.45 21.99 12.22
C ILE A 174 -27.10 21.62 11.63
N ILE A 175 -26.47 20.59 12.19
CA ILE A 175 -25.23 20.03 11.62
C ILE A 175 -25.57 19.37 10.28
N GLN A 176 -24.84 19.73 9.23
CA GLN A 176 -24.97 19.09 7.92
C GLN A 176 -23.99 17.94 7.77
N ASP A 177 -22.73 18.15 8.15
CA ASP A 177 -21.68 17.13 8.08
C ASP A 177 -20.53 17.40 9.05
N VAL A 178 -19.64 16.41 9.14
CA VAL A 178 -18.36 16.48 9.86
C VAL A 178 -17.27 16.83 8.85
N CYS A 179 -16.41 17.76 9.20
CA CYS A 179 -15.33 18.25 8.36
C CYS A 179 -14.00 18.37 9.12
N ASP A 180 -12.92 18.61 8.39
CA ASP A 180 -11.61 18.82 8.97
C ASP A 180 -11.46 20.24 9.54
N TRP A 181 -10.57 20.38 10.51
CA TRP A 181 -10.23 21.64 11.16
C TRP A 181 -8.73 21.94 11.00
N GLY A 182 -8.43 23.01 10.26
CA GLY A 182 -7.04 23.41 9.98
C GLY A 182 -6.28 22.40 9.12
N SER A 183 -4.94 22.44 9.17
CA SER A 183 -4.07 21.57 8.34
C SER A 183 -3.85 20.16 8.92
N HIS A 184 -4.20 19.93 10.19
CA HIS A 184 -3.86 18.70 10.92
C HIS A 184 -5.01 18.11 11.76
N GLY A 185 -6.14 18.80 11.96
CA GLY A 185 -7.25 18.32 12.78
C GLY A 185 -8.32 17.61 11.95
N TYR A 186 -8.06 16.37 11.53
CA TYR A 186 -9.03 15.63 10.72
C TYR A 186 -10.29 15.27 11.50
N ARG A 187 -11.47 15.46 10.92
CA ARG A 187 -12.77 15.27 11.60
C ARG A 187 -12.90 16.05 12.92
N GLY A 188 -12.14 17.14 13.07
CA GLY A 188 -12.14 17.99 14.26
C GLY A 188 -13.17 19.12 14.24
N ALA A 189 -14.03 19.19 13.23
CA ALA A 189 -15.06 20.22 13.09
C ALA A 189 -16.35 19.71 12.47
N VAL A 190 -17.40 20.53 12.57
CA VAL A 190 -18.70 20.27 11.94
C VAL A 190 -19.19 21.51 11.21
N ARG A 191 -19.88 21.31 10.09
CA ARG A 191 -20.54 22.38 9.34
C ARG A 191 -21.98 22.57 9.81
N VAL A 192 -22.32 23.78 10.23
CA VAL A 192 -23.63 24.12 10.78
C VAL A 192 -24.36 25.09 9.86
N CYS A 193 -25.62 24.76 9.57
CA CYS A 193 -26.60 25.64 8.94
C CYS A 193 -27.41 26.33 10.04
N TRP A 194 -27.28 27.64 10.21
CA TRP A 194 -28.03 28.39 11.23
C TRP A 194 -29.42 28.78 10.71
N GLU A 195 -30.46 28.54 11.52
CA GLU A 195 -31.86 28.74 11.13
C GLU A 195 -32.19 30.20 10.73
N LYS A 196 -31.49 31.19 11.31
CA LYS A 196 -31.74 32.63 11.09
C LYS A 196 -30.86 33.29 10.00
N LYS A 197 -29.93 32.56 9.38
CA LYS A 197 -28.86 33.14 8.54
C LYS A 197 -28.95 32.76 7.05
N ASN A 198 -30.14 32.69 6.47
CA ASN A 198 -30.34 32.38 5.04
C ASN A 198 -29.52 31.17 4.55
N HIS A 199 -29.48 30.09 5.33
CA HIS A 199 -28.76 28.85 5.01
C HIS A 199 -27.24 28.98 4.79
N ILE A 200 -26.58 30.02 5.32
CA ILE A 200 -25.12 30.11 5.29
C ILE A 200 -24.52 29.00 6.17
N MET A 201 -23.58 28.27 5.58
CA MET A 201 -22.85 27.15 6.20
C MET A 201 -21.53 27.64 6.80
N GLU A 202 -21.34 27.42 8.10
CA GLU A 202 -20.11 27.80 8.81
C GLU A 202 -19.51 26.60 9.57
N CYS A 203 -18.18 26.56 9.69
CA CYS A 203 -17.45 25.47 10.36
C CYS A 203 -17.14 25.81 11.82
N TYR A 204 -17.37 24.86 12.73
CA TYR A 204 -17.15 25.00 14.18
C TYR A 204 -16.39 23.82 14.77
N ARG A 205 -15.56 24.07 15.80
CA ARG A 205 -14.70 23.04 16.39
C ARG A 205 -15.48 22.05 17.24
N VAL A 206 -15.22 20.77 17.02
CA VAL A 206 -15.70 19.64 17.82
C VAL A 206 -14.55 18.62 17.90
N GLY A 207 -13.61 18.87 18.80
CA GLY A 207 -12.35 18.12 18.91
C GLY A 207 -11.14 18.87 18.35
N GLY A 208 -11.33 19.73 17.35
CA GLY A 208 -10.28 20.58 16.79
C GLY A 208 -9.67 21.50 17.86
N ASP A 209 -8.33 21.51 17.94
CA ASP A 209 -7.55 22.20 18.98
C ASP A 209 -7.92 21.80 20.43
N GLY A 210 -8.57 20.64 20.63
CA GLY A 210 -9.11 20.24 21.93
C GLY A 210 -10.25 21.13 22.42
N LYS A 211 -11.06 21.68 21.51
CA LYS A 211 -12.18 22.58 21.83
C LYS A 211 -13.51 22.08 21.27
N VAL A 212 -14.58 22.47 21.94
CA VAL A 212 -15.96 22.13 21.59
C VAL A 212 -16.78 23.42 21.59
N ASP A 213 -17.00 23.97 20.39
CA ASP A 213 -17.68 25.25 20.18
C ASP A 213 -19.21 25.13 20.22
N LEU A 214 -19.75 23.91 20.19
CA LEU A 214 -21.17 23.63 20.06
C LEU A 214 -21.67 22.71 21.17
N ARG A 215 -22.97 22.80 21.45
CA ARG A 215 -23.68 21.91 22.37
C ARG A 215 -24.95 21.40 21.70
N ALA A 216 -25.22 20.10 21.80
CA ALA A 216 -26.42 19.50 21.27
C ALA A 216 -27.66 19.94 22.08
N VAL A 217 -28.67 20.44 21.37
CA VAL A 217 -30.05 20.60 21.86
C VAL A 217 -30.84 19.32 21.58
N LYS A 218 -30.57 18.69 20.43
CA LYS A 218 -31.06 17.36 20.07
C LYS A 218 -29.91 16.59 19.43
N VAL A 219 -29.46 15.53 20.09
CA VAL A 219 -28.42 14.64 19.56
C VAL A 219 -28.92 13.91 18.32
N ALA A 220 -28.00 13.58 17.41
CA ALA A 220 -28.28 12.73 16.26
C ALA A 220 -27.50 11.42 16.36
N GLU A 221 -28.11 10.36 15.82
CA GLU A 221 -27.44 9.07 15.64
C GLU A 221 -26.47 9.13 14.47
N GLY A 222 -25.25 8.67 14.71
CA GLY A 222 -24.19 8.54 13.73
C GLY A 222 -23.85 7.07 13.45
N ASN A 223 -22.59 6.82 13.14
CA ASN A 223 -22.10 5.49 12.82
C ASN A 223 -22.23 4.52 14.00
N LEU A 224 -22.38 3.24 13.68
CA LEU A 224 -22.26 2.16 14.65
C LEU A 224 -20.82 2.07 15.16
N TYR A 225 -20.61 1.50 16.34
CA TYR A 225 -19.28 1.14 16.85
C TYR A 225 -19.31 -0.11 17.72
N TYR A 226 -18.15 -0.75 17.87
CA TYR A 226 -17.96 -1.97 18.66
C TYR A 226 -17.20 -1.62 19.96
N PRO A 227 -17.89 -1.44 21.11
CA PRO A 227 -17.26 -0.98 22.36
C PRO A 227 -16.07 -1.86 22.77
N ASN A 228 -16.25 -3.19 22.73
CA ASN A 228 -15.24 -4.17 23.13
C ASN A 228 -14.01 -4.21 22.20
N HIS A 229 -14.04 -3.50 21.07
CA HIS A 229 -12.92 -3.43 20.15
C HIS A 229 -12.13 -2.12 20.30
N LEU A 230 -12.64 -1.16 21.09
CA LEU A 230 -12.00 0.13 21.32
C LEU A 230 -10.84 0.03 22.31
N PRO A 231 -9.83 0.91 22.21
CA PRO A 231 -8.81 1.03 23.26
C PRO A 231 -9.38 1.71 24.49
N TYR A 232 -8.94 1.28 25.66
CA TYR A 232 -9.05 2.09 26.88
C TYR A 232 -8.19 3.35 26.73
N LEU A 233 -8.62 4.43 27.36
CA LEU A 233 -7.77 5.60 27.54
C LEU A 233 -6.76 5.31 28.67
N ASP A 234 -5.48 5.40 28.37
CA ASP A 234 -4.37 5.15 29.29
C ASP A 234 -3.27 6.21 29.06
N LEU A 235 -2.85 6.91 30.11
CA LEU A 235 -1.92 8.04 30.04
C LEU A 235 -0.45 7.59 29.87
N GLU A 236 -0.08 6.43 30.41
CA GLU A 236 1.32 5.96 30.41
C GLU A 236 1.73 5.36 29.06
N ASN A 237 0.81 4.62 28.41
CA ASN A 237 1.04 4.02 27.09
C ASN A 237 1.03 5.03 25.92
N LEU A 238 0.81 6.33 26.19
CA LEU A 238 0.62 7.35 25.15
C LEU A 238 1.65 8.50 25.15
N VAL A 239 2.41 8.78 26.22
CA VAL A 239 3.49 9.80 26.23
C VAL A 239 4.55 9.54 27.33
N SER A 240 5.73 8.97 27.03
CA SER A 240 7.02 9.27 27.72
C SER A 240 8.17 8.44 27.13
N ILE A 241 9.28 9.10 26.74
CA ILE A 241 10.60 8.46 26.60
C ILE A 241 11.49 9.19 27.61
N ASP A 242 11.98 8.49 28.63
CA ASP A 242 12.94 9.04 29.59
C ASP A 242 14.37 9.01 29.03
N TYR A 243 15.09 10.13 29.16
CA TYR A 243 16.49 10.27 28.71
C TYR A 243 17.43 10.34 29.91
N ARG A 244 18.58 9.66 29.83
CA ARG A 244 19.64 9.58 30.84
C ARG A 244 20.98 10.10 30.27
N ILE A 245 21.90 10.48 31.16
CA ILE A 245 23.24 10.96 30.76
C ILE A 245 24.03 9.78 30.18
N GLY A 246 24.44 9.88 28.93
CA GLY A 246 25.05 8.79 28.16
C GLY A 246 24.13 8.18 27.11
N ASP A 247 22.86 8.60 27.00
CA ASP A 247 21.99 8.09 25.94
C ASP A 247 22.45 8.55 24.55
N LYS A 248 22.41 7.64 23.58
CA LYS A 248 22.59 7.99 22.17
C LYS A 248 21.27 8.45 21.59
N VAL A 249 21.28 9.59 20.91
CA VAL A 249 20.08 10.24 20.38
C VAL A 249 20.27 10.74 18.96
N GLN A 250 19.21 10.74 18.18
CA GLN A 250 19.18 11.31 16.82
C GLN A 250 17.99 12.25 16.66
N ILE A 251 18.13 13.23 15.78
CA ILE A 251 17.07 14.19 15.48
C ILE A 251 16.21 13.61 14.34
N ASN A 252 14.91 13.46 14.58
CA ASN A 252 13.94 12.91 13.62
C ASN A 252 13.15 14.01 12.85
N LEU A 253 13.67 15.24 12.85
CA LEU A 253 13.06 16.41 12.22
C LEU A 253 13.97 16.96 11.12
N ASN A 254 13.38 17.49 10.04
CA ASN A 254 14.17 18.16 9.01
C ASN A 254 14.68 19.55 9.51
N ALA A 255 15.67 20.12 8.81
CA ALA A 255 16.32 21.37 9.20
C ALA A 255 15.35 22.55 9.44
N SER A 256 14.30 22.66 8.61
CA SER A 256 13.26 23.68 8.72
C SER A 256 12.34 23.48 9.93
N GLU A 257 12.01 22.24 10.27
CA GLU A 257 11.20 21.89 11.43
C GLU A 257 11.95 22.06 12.74
N LEU A 258 13.21 21.61 12.77
CA LEU A 258 14.09 21.77 13.93
C LEU A 258 14.32 23.27 14.23
N ARG A 259 14.49 24.10 13.18
CA ARG A 259 14.59 25.55 13.33
C ARG A 259 13.34 26.14 13.99
N ALA A 260 12.14 25.69 13.61
CA ALA A 260 10.90 26.19 14.20
C ALA A 260 10.77 25.84 15.70
N VAL A 261 11.13 24.62 16.09
CA VAL A 261 11.03 24.17 17.50
C VAL A 261 12.10 24.84 18.37
N GLN A 262 13.32 24.96 17.85
CA GLN A 262 14.45 25.51 18.61
C GLN A 262 14.40 27.04 18.71
N SER A 263 13.79 27.74 17.74
CA SER A 263 13.67 29.21 17.78
C SER A 263 12.80 29.72 18.92
N SER A 264 11.91 28.87 19.47
CA SER A 264 11.06 29.18 20.63
C SER A 264 11.66 28.77 21.99
N SER A 265 12.87 28.20 22.02
CA SER A 265 13.50 27.66 23.23
C SER A 265 14.86 28.32 23.52
N ASP A 266 15.29 28.35 24.77
CA ASP A 266 16.60 28.90 25.18
C ASP A 266 17.65 27.78 25.35
N PRO A 267 18.85 27.85 24.72
CA PRO A 267 19.33 28.85 23.78
C PRO A 267 18.71 28.65 22.40
N GLY A 268 18.24 29.74 21.81
CA GLY A 268 17.57 29.77 20.52
C GLY A 268 18.36 29.13 19.38
N TRP A 269 17.75 29.11 18.19
CA TRP A 269 18.35 28.49 17.01
C TRP A 269 19.75 29.03 16.69
N GLN A 270 20.73 28.12 16.58
CA GLN A 270 22.07 28.41 16.10
C GLN A 270 22.27 27.73 14.73
N GLU A 271 22.83 28.45 13.75
CA GLU A 271 22.96 27.96 12.38
C GLU A 271 23.79 26.67 12.25
N LYS A 272 24.72 26.47 13.19
CA LYS A 272 25.56 25.27 13.30
C LYS A 272 24.77 23.99 13.66
N ILE A 273 23.56 24.11 14.23
CA ILE A 273 22.67 22.98 14.58
C ILE A 273 22.21 22.21 13.33
N THR A 274 22.12 22.89 12.17
CA THR A 274 21.73 22.25 10.90
C THR A 274 22.64 21.08 10.52
N SER A 275 23.92 21.15 10.91
CA SER A 275 24.90 20.09 10.68
C SER A 275 24.71 18.85 11.56
N CYS A 276 23.84 18.92 12.57
CA CYS A 276 23.53 17.83 13.50
C CYS A 276 22.32 16.99 13.05
N VAL A 277 21.53 17.49 12.10
CA VAL A 277 20.41 16.76 11.49
C VAL A 277 20.97 15.54 10.75
N ASN A 278 20.43 14.35 11.03
CA ASN A 278 20.90 13.03 10.56
C ASN A 278 22.18 12.47 11.21
N ASN A 279 22.76 13.16 12.19
CA ASN A 279 23.90 12.64 12.94
C ASN A 279 23.46 12.15 14.32
N THR A 280 24.09 11.08 14.83
CA THR A 280 23.86 10.61 16.20
C THR A 280 24.68 11.43 17.19
N GLY A 281 24.02 11.97 18.21
CA GLY A 281 24.61 12.68 19.33
C GLY A 281 24.55 11.86 20.62
N THR A 282 25.27 12.32 21.63
CA THR A 282 25.31 11.70 22.97
C THR A 282 24.79 12.69 24.01
N VAL A 283 23.86 12.27 24.85
CA VAL A 283 23.36 13.09 25.95
C VAL A 283 24.48 13.27 26.99
N THR A 284 24.86 14.51 27.27
CA THR A 284 25.93 14.83 28.24
C THR A 284 25.43 15.50 29.51
N ASP A 285 24.26 16.15 29.44
CA ASP A 285 23.68 16.85 30.58
C ASP A 285 22.15 17.01 30.40
N ILE A 286 21.40 17.09 31.50
CA ILE A 286 19.94 17.25 31.48
C ILE A 286 19.59 18.42 32.41
N PRO A 287 19.65 19.67 31.91
CA PRO A 287 19.49 20.84 32.76
C PRO A 287 18.05 21.12 33.20
N SER A 288 17.04 20.56 32.54
CA SER A 288 15.63 20.69 32.94
C SER A 288 14.78 19.47 32.52
N PRO A 289 13.58 19.26 33.10
CA PRO A 289 12.73 18.12 32.78
C PRO A 289 12.36 18.01 31.29
N SER A 290 12.37 19.14 30.57
CA SER A 290 12.02 19.25 29.16
C SER A 290 13.22 19.36 28.20
N GLN A 291 14.44 19.57 28.71
CA GLN A 291 15.62 19.86 27.88
C GLN A 291 16.79 18.92 28.16
N VAL A 292 17.54 18.61 27.11
CA VAL A 292 18.68 17.70 27.12
C VAL A 292 19.82 18.31 26.31
N ARG A 293 21.03 18.27 26.86
CA ARG A 293 22.26 18.67 26.18
C ARG A 293 22.85 17.47 25.45
N VAL A 294 23.13 17.64 24.16
CA VAL A 294 23.63 16.59 23.28
C VAL A 294 24.93 17.02 22.64
N GLN A 295 25.97 16.19 22.75
CA GLN A 295 27.28 16.38 22.15
C GLN A 295 27.48 15.47 20.94
N TYR A 296 28.00 16.02 19.85
CA TYR A 296 28.24 15.31 18.59
C TYR A 296 29.73 15.04 18.36
N GLN A 297 30.05 14.15 17.43
CA GLN A 297 31.41 13.68 17.13
C GLN A 297 32.41 14.79 16.77
N ASN A 298 31.93 15.93 16.30
CA ASN A 298 32.73 17.12 15.99
C ASN A 298 33.11 17.96 17.23
N GLY A 299 32.79 17.48 18.44
CA GLY A 299 33.06 18.16 19.71
C GLY A 299 32.06 19.27 20.06
N GLN A 300 31.07 19.54 19.21
CA GLN A 300 30.05 20.57 19.46
C GLN A 300 28.91 20.02 20.31
N GLY A 301 28.51 20.77 21.34
CA GLY A 301 27.40 20.44 22.23
C GLY A 301 26.27 21.45 22.10
N PHE A 302 25.05 20.98 21.86
CA PHE A 302 23.85 21.81 21.71
C PHE A 302 22.76 21.37 22.69
N LEU A 303 21.88 22.29 23.06
CA LEU A 303 20.72 22.00 23.90
C LEU A 303 19.50 21.75 23.04
N PHE A 304 18.74 20.70 23.32
CA PHE A 304 17.53 20.34 22.61
C PHE A 304 16.38 20.09 23.58
N GLN A 305 15.14 20.24 23.11
CA GLN A 305 14.00 19.70 23.84
C GLN A 305 13.94 18.18 23.70
N LYS A 306 13.54 17.44 24.75
CA LYS A 306 13.44 15.97 24.73
C LYS A 306 12.66 15.44 23.52
N ILE A 307 11.59 16.16 23.15
CA ILE A 307 10.68 15.80 22.06
C ILE A 307 11.31 15.81 20.65
N VAL A 308 12.43 16.52 20.43
CA VAL A 308 13.10 16.53 19.11
C VAL A 308 14.11 15.40 18.96
N LEU A 309 14.39 14.68 20.04
CA LEU A 309 15.38 13.62 20.12
C LEU A 309 14.67 12.27 20.09
N THR A 310 15.26 11.28 19.43
CA THR A 310 14.84 9.88 19.52
C THR A 310 16.01 9.08 20.03
N LYS A 311 15.80 8.22 21.03
CA LYS A 311 16.84 7.34 21.54
C LYS A 311 17.20 6.30 20.49
N VAL A 312 18.48 6.15 20.20
CA VAL A 312 19.00 5.24 19.18
C VAL A 312 19.81 4.15 19.87
N HIS A 313 19.37 2.91 19.70
CA HIS A 313 20.11 1.74 20.16
C HIS A 313 21.09 1.36 19.04
N GLN A 314 22.38 1.65 19.25
CA GLN A 314 23.45 1.36 18.27
C GLN A 314 24.06 -0.04 18.46
N LEU A 315 23.67 -0.73 19.52
CA LEU A 315 24.22 -2.02 19.92
C LEU A 315 23.10 -3.06 19.84
N GLU A 316 23.44 -4.25 19.38
CA GLU A 316 22.55 -5.40 19.32
C GLU A 316 23.04 -6.51 20.25
N VAL A 317 22.10 -7.33 20.75
CA VAL A 317 22.46 -8.50 21.56
C VAL A 317 23.29 -9.45 20.70
N GLY A 318 24.52 -9.72 21.13
CA GLY A 318 25.49 -10.51 20.39
C GLY A 318 26.68 -9.72 19.83
N ASP A 319 26.63 -8.38 19.83
CA ASP A 319 27.72 -7.53 19.37
C ASP A 319 29.02 -7.72 20.18
N LEU A 320 30.14 -7.75 19.47
CA LEU A 320 31.47 -7.72 20.08
C LEU A 320 31.85 -6.26 20.35
N VAL A 321 31.95 -5.92 21.63
CA VAL A 321 32.18 -4.54 22.08
C VAL A 321 33.44 -4.44 22.91
N ARG A 322 34.14 -3.32 22.81
CA ARG A 322 35.28 -2.96 23.65
C ARG A 322 34.82 -1.99 24.72
N VAL A 323 35.12 -2.31 25.98
CA VAL A 323 34.86 -1.39 27.09
C VAL A 323 35.84 -0.22 26.99
N MET A 324 35.34 1.00 27.22
CA MET A 324 36.09 2.24 27.24
C MET A 324 37.36 2.11 28.10
N ARG A 325 38.47 2.70 27.65
CA ARG A 325 39.77 2.59 28.33
C ARG A 325 39.94 3.62 29.45
N ASP A 326 39.30 4.78 29.31
CA ASP A 326 39.39 5.87 30.27
C ASP A 326 38.37 5.71 31.39
N LYS A 327 38.89 5.43 32.60
CA LYS A 327 38.10 5.25 33.81
C LYS A 327 37.29 6.49 34.20
N THR A 328 37.88 7.67 34.10
CA THR A 328 37.22 8.91 34.57
C THR A 328 36.00 9.24 33.72
N THR A 329 36.11 9.04 32.41
CA THR A 329 35.04 9.28 31.45
C THR A 329 33.97 8.17 31.51
N ALA A 330 34.38 6.90 31.65
CA ALA A 330 33.43 5.79 31.81
C ALA A 330 32.58 5.92 33.09
N LEU A 331 33.19 6.33 34.22
CA LEU A 331 32.48 6.54 35.48
C LEU A 331 31.50 7.71 35.42
N HIS A 332 31.77 8.72 34.57
CA HIS A 332 30.86 9.83 34.34
C HIS A 332 29.59 9.37 33.59
N PHE A 333 29.74 8.61 32.50
CA PHE A 333 28.62 8.11 31.70
C PHE A 333 27.85 6.95 32.36
N GLN A 334 28.43 6.29 33.35
CA GLN A 334 27.73 5.25 34.12
C GLN A 334 26.76 5.83 35.18
N LYS A 335 26.80 7.14 35.45
CA LYS A 335 25.90 7.78 36.42
C LYS A 335 24.46 7.75 35.91
N GLY A 336 23.57 7.09 36.67
CA GLY A 336 22.16 6.91 36.29
C GLY A 336 21.86 5.55 35.63
N HIS A 337 22.88 4.74 35.34
CA HIS A 337 22.78 3.43 34.66
C HIS A 337 23.31 2.29 35.55
N GLY A 338 22.78 2.17 36.78
CA GLY A 338 23.12 1.05 37.69
C GLY A 338 24.45 1.13 38.48
N GLY A 339 25.25 2.20 38.29
CA GLY A 339 26.46 2.46 39.09
C GLY A 339 27.71 1.65 38.67
N TRP A 340 28.88 2.04 39.20
CA TRP A 340 30.18 1.43 38.84
C TRP A 340 30.76 0.64 40.02
N SER A 341 30.99 -0.66 39.82
CA SER A 341 31.57 -1.57 40.81
C SER A 341 33.10 -1.65 40.72
N LYS A 342 33.78 -1.99 41.82
CA LYS A 342 35.25 -2.15 41.83
C LYS A 342 35.76 -3.24 40.87
N ASN A 343 34.95 -4.24 40.56
CA ASN A 343 35.31 -5.31 39.63
C ASN A 343 35.22 -4.86 38.16
N GLN A 344 34.46 -3.80 37.84
CA GLN A 344 34.39 -3.23 36.49
C GLN A 344 35.67 -2.48 36.09
N ASP A 345 36.50 -2.06 37.05
CA ASP A 345 37.82 -1.47 36.77
C ASP A 345 38.72 -2.43 35.98
N LEU A 346 38.56 -3.75 36.16
CA LEU A 346 39.32 -4.78 35.47
C LEU A 346 38.86 -5.02 34.02
N THR A 347 37.72 -4.44 33.63
CA THR A 347 37.13 -4.62 32.30
C THR A 347 37.51 -3.51 31.31
N LEU A 348 38.05 -2.38 31.79
CA LEU A 348 38.46 -1.24 30.96
C LEU A 348 39.40 -1.68 29.83
N GLY A 349 39.04 -1.37 28.59
CA GLY A 349 39.79 -1.70 27.38
C GLY A 349 39.68 -3.13 26.85
N ARG A 350 39.00 -4.04 27.58
CA ARG A 350 38.80 -5.45 27.19
C ARG A 350 37.63 -5.60 26.23
N LEU A 351 37.66 -6.68 25.46
CA LEU A 351 36.56 -7.09 24.60
C LEU A 351 35.55 -7.91 25.41
N GLY A 352 34.28 -7.66 25.16
CA GLY A 352 33.16 -8.40 25.72
C GLY A 352 32.04 -8.54 24.71
N ARG A 353 31.04 -9.35 25.05
CA ARG A 353 29.89 -9.59 24.20
C ARG A 353 28.62 -9.09 24.86
N VAL A 354 27.83 -8.33 24.12
CA VAL A 354 26.51 -7.86 24.60
C VAL A 354 25.59 -9.06 24.78
N VAL A 355 25.03 -9.21 25.98
CA VAL A 355 24.14 -10.31 26.38
C VAL A 355 22.69 -9.86 26.47
N HIS A 356 22.48 -8.66 26.98
CA HIS A 356 21.15 -8.11 27.20
C HIS A 356 21.21 -6.61 27.03
N ILE A 357 20.20 -6.06 26.36
CA ILE A 357 19.94 -4.64 26.31
C ILE A 357 18.54 -4.51 26.89
N ASP A 358 18.41 -3.79 28.01
CA ASP A 358 17.09 -3.62 28.62
C ASP A 358 16.26 -2.57 27.86
N ASP A 359 14.99 -2.45 28.25
CA ASP A 359 14.03 -1.53 27.60
C ASP A 359 14.46 -0.05 27.77
N ASP A 360 15.35 0.23 28.72
CA ASP A 360 15.96 1.53 28.96
C ASP A 360 17.29 1.73 28.21
N GLY A 361 17.74 0.75 27.43
CA GLY A 361 18.97 0.81 26.62
C GLY A 361 20.27 0.58 27.39
N ASP A 362 20.25 0.12 28.64
CA ASP A 362 21.45 -0.27 29.38
C ASP A 362 21.94 -1.63 28.91
N VAL A 363 23.26 -1.78 28.79
CA VAL A 363 23.87 -2.89 28.06
C VAL A 363 24.62 -3.79 29.02
N SER A 364 24.12 -5.00 29.21
CA SER A 364 24.81 -6.06 29.93
C SER A 364 25.82 -6.73 29.01
N VAL A 365 27.10 -6.65 29.36
CA VAL A 365 28.20 -7.22 28.59
C VAL A 365 28.91 -8.29 29.41
N THR A 366 29.12 -9.46 28.80
CA THR A 366 30.02 -10.46 29.36
C THR A 366 31.44 -10.12 28.96
N VAL A 367 32.29 -9.82 29.93
CA VAL A 367 33.72 -9.57 29.74
C VAL A 367 34.48 -10.60 30.55
N ALA A 368 35.21 -11.50 29.88
CA ALA A 368 35.81 -12.70 30.47
C ALA A 368 34.76 -13.59 31.17
N ASP A 369 34.90 -13.84 32.49
CA ASP A 369 34.04 -14.75 33.27
C ASP A 369 32.93 -14.03 34.06
N GLY A 370 32.70 -12.74 33.80
CA GLY A 370 31.72 -11.92 34.54
C GLY A 370 30.81 -11.09 33.62
N GLN A 371 29.56 -10.92 34.05
CA GLN A 371 28.58 -10.04 33.41
C GLN A 371 28.49 -8.72 34.15
N TYR A 372 28.57 -7.62 33.40
CA TYR A 372 28.58 -6.27 33.94
C TYR A 372 27.65 -5.36 33.13
N LEU A 373 26.92 -4.49 33.81
CA LEU A 373 26.03 -3.51 33.19
C LEU A 373 26.83 -2.26 32.82
N PHE A 374 26.71 -1.80 31.59
CA PHE A 374 27.38 -0.62 31.06
C PHE A 374 26.38 0.31 30.37
N SER A 375 26.63 1.62 30.50
CA SER A 375 26.02 2.59 29.60
C SER A 375 26.49 2.32 28.16
N PRO A 376 25.63 2.41 27.13
CA PRO A 376 25.99 2.20 25.73
C PRO A 376 27.22 2.97 25.26
N VAL A 377 27.43 4.18 25.80
CA VAL A 377 28.56 5.06 25.43
C VAL A 377 29.89 4.53 25.96
N CYS A 378 29.87 3.73 27.02
CA CYS A 378 31.07 3.07 27.55
C CYS A 378 31.54 1.92 26.66
N LEU A 379 30.82 1.60 25.58
CA LEU A 379 31.07 0.45 24.72
C LEU A 379 31.31 0.89 23.26
N GLU A 380 32.36 0.35 22.66
CA GLU A 380 32.71 0.59 21.26
C GLU A 380 32.53 -0.71 20.46
N VAL A 381 31.71 -0.71 19.41
CA VAL A 381 31.55 -1.89 18.53
C VAL A 381 32.86 -2.17 17.82
N VAL A 382 33.32 -3.42 17.90
CA VAL A 382 34.50 -3.89 17.19
C VAL A 382 34.05 -4.80 16.05
N ASP A 383 34.21 -4.34 14.82
CA ASP A 383 33.94 -5.14 13.63
C ASP A 383 34.83 -6.40 13.63
N PRO A 384 34.26 -7.62 13.65
CA PRO A 384 35.02 -8.86 13.58
C PRO A 384 35.97 -8.91 12.37
N ASN A 385 35.60 -8.25 11.26
CA ASN A 385 36.40 -8.21 10.04
C ASN A 385 37.63 -7.31 10.14
N SER A 386 37.64 -6.31 11.03
CA SER A 386 38.80 -5.45 11.26
C SER A 386 39.95 -6.20 11.95
N LEU A 387 39.66 -7.32 12.62
CA LEU A 387 40.67 -8.20 13.24
C LEU A 387 41.18 -9.26 12.25
N LEU A 388 40.47 -9.49 11.14
CA LEU A 388 40.77 -10.49 10.11
C LEU A 388 41.65 -9.96 8.96
N ALA A 389 42.10 -8.70 9.01
CA ALA A 389 43.02 -8.11 8.01
C ALA A 389 44.44 -8.74 7.99
N ARG A 390 44.71 -9.74 8.84
CA ARG A 390 45.87 -10.63 8.72
C ARG A 390 45.41 -12.08 8.62
N GLU A 391 44.91 -12.46 7.47
CA GLU A 391 45.34 -13.68 6.75
C GLU A 391 44.58 -13.77 5.42
N LYS A 392 45.32 -13.61 4.32
CA LYS A 392 44.83 -13.89 2.96
C LYS A 392 44.84 -15.40 2.75
N VAL A 393 43.72 -15.98 2.31
CA VAL A 393 43.72 -17.19 1.46
C VAL A 393 42.44 -17.22 0.59
N PRO A 394 42.41 -17.95 -0.54
CA PRO A 394 42.07 -17.39 -1.84
C PRO A 394 40.76 -17.96 -2.40
N SER A 395 40.34 -17.39 -3.52
CA SER A 395 39.11 -17.65 -4.26
C SER A 395 39.10 -18.90 -5.17
N VAL A 396 37.87 -19.38 -5.47
CA VAL A 396 37.34 -20.08 -6.69
C VAL A 396 37.26 -21.64 -6.63
N PRO A 397 36.30 -22.38 -7.29
CA PRO A 397 35.06 -22.02 -8.04
C PRO A 397 33.75 -22.73 -7.59
N ASN A 398 32.63 -22.22 -8.15
CA ASN A 398 31.30 -22.83 -8.27
C ASN A 398 31.29 -24.32 -8.64
N ASN A 399 30.45 -25.11 -7.96
CA ASN A 399 29.60 -26.18 -8.52
C ASN A 399 28.55 -26.63 -7.49
N LEU A 400 27.28 -26.72 -7.89
CA LEU A 400 26.25 -27.46 -7.16
C LEU A 400 26.71 -28.91 -6.98
N HIS A 401 26.92 -29.38 -5.74
CA HIS A 401 26.87 -30.82 -5.44
C HIS A 401 26.59 -31.08 -3.95
N SER A 402 25.40 -31.65 -3.70
CA SER A 402 25.13 -32.76 -2.78
C SER A 402 25.98 -32.87 -1.49
N LEU A 403 25.37 -32.57 -0.34
CA LEU A 403 25.70 -33.25 0.92
C LEU A 403 25.60 -34.77 0.67
N LYS A 404 26.71 -35.49 0.82
CA LYS A 404 26.73 -36.95 0.70
C LYS A 404 25.69 -37.56 1.64
N LEU A 405 24.79 -38.38 1.08
CA LEU A 405 23.86 -39.20 1.84
C LEU A 405 24.64 -40.09 2.82
N PHE A 406 24.39 -39.95 4.12
CA PHE A 406 24.74 -40.96 5.12
C PHE A 406 23.71 -42.09 5.07
N GLU A 407 24.00 -43.12 4.26
CA GLU A 407 23.44 -44.46 4.46
C GLU A 407 24.24 -45.16 5.56
N PHE A 408 23.64 -45.29 6.75
CA PHE A 408 24.12 -46.26 7.74
C PHE A 408 23.62 -47.65 7.30
N GLY A 409 24.31 -48.25 6.33
CA GLY A 409 24.15 -49.64 5.93
C GLY A 409 24.98 -50.57 6.82
N GLU A 410 24.36 -51.65 7.31
CA GLU A 410 25.02 -52.75 8.01
C GLU A 410 26.08 -53.39 7.11
N THR A 411 27.34 -53.43 7.54
CA THR A 411 28.32 -54.53 7.34
C THR A 411 29.73 -54.05 7.71
N LEU A 412 30.32 -54.63 8.75
CA LEU A 412 31.65 -55.27 8.66
C LEU A 412 32.06 -55.76 10.05
N SER A 413 32.08 -57.09 10.12
CA SER A 413 32.63 -57.87 11.22
C SER A 413 34.16 -57.85 11.16
N SER A 414 34.75 -57.97 12.36
CA SER A 414 36.10 -58.47 12.67
C SER A 414 37.29 -57.49 12.75
N ARG A 415 37.82 -57.43 13.99
CA ARG A 415 39.16 -57.03 14.48
C ARG A 415 39.45 -55.51 14.42
N SER A 416 39.51 -54.79 15.55
CA SER A 416 40.41 -55.02 16.69
C SER A 416 39.81 -54.54 18.03
N ALA A 417 39.99 -55.38 19.04
CA ALA A 417 39.61 -55.11 20.43
C ALA A 417 40.45 -53.97 21.03
N LEU A 418 39.81 -53.18 21.92
CA LEU A 418 40.34 -52.10 22.79
C LEU A 418 39.92 -50.64 22.51
N LYS A 419 38.81 -50.37 21.79
CA LYS A 419 38.16 -49.04 21.76
C LYS A 419 36.63 -49.06 21.96
N SER A 420 36.08 -50.15 22.51
CA SER A 420 34.63 -50.42 22.57
C SER A 420 33.97 -50.13 23.94
N GLN A 421 34.29 -49.00 24.58
CA GLN A 421 33.51 -48.52 25.74
C GLN A 421 32.99 -47.08 25.65
N LEU A 422 33.23 -46.37 24.53
CA LEU A 422 32.55 -45.10 24.22
C LEU A 422 31.63 -45.30 23.01
N THR A 423 30.44 -45.82 23.28
CA THR A 423 29.33 -45.68 22.34
C THR A 423 29.00 -44.20 22.25
N SER A 424 29.34 -43.55 21.13
CA SER A 424 29.08 -42.11 20.96
C SER A 424 27.59 -41.79 21.16
N ILE A 425 27.31 -40.80 22.01
CA ILE A 425 25.97 -40.26 22.25
C ILE A 425 25.29 -39.85 20.93
N VAL A 426 26.06 -39.34 19.97
CA VAL A 426 25.58 -38.92 18.64
C VAL A 426 25.03 -40.12 17.85
N LYS A 427 25.69 -41.29 17.91
CA LYS A 427 25.20 -42.53 17.26
C LYS A 427 23.91 -43.05 17.90
N ALA A 428 23.79 -42.95 19.21
CA ALA A 428 22.56 -43.33 19.91
C ALA A 428 21.40 -42.35 19.60
N ALA A 429 21.70 -41.05 19.53
CA ALA A 429 20.76 -40.02 19.10
C ALA A 429 20.30 -40.20 17.64
N ALA A 430 21.21 -40.59 16.74
CA ALA A 430 20.90 -40.90 15.34
C ALA A 430 19.92 -42.07 15.17
N LYS A 431 19.98 -43.06 16.08
CA LYS A 431 19.06 -44.20 16.15
C LYS A 431 17.75 -43.89 16.90
N GLY A 432 17.65 -42.72 17.54
CA GLY A 432 16.47 -42.32 18.31
C GLY A 432 16.30 -43.05 19.65
N ASN A 433 17.35 -43.70 20.17
CA ASN A 433 17.24 -44.49 21.40
C ASN A 433 17.38 -43.63 22.66
N VAL A 434 16.24 -43.04 23.08
CA VAL A 434 16.16 -42.09 24.21
C VAL A 434 16.64 -42.70 25.53
N ASN A 435 16.38 -43.98 25.77
CA ASN A 435 16.75 -44.63 27.04
C ASN A 435 18.26 -44.77 27.18
N VAL A 436 18.94 -45.14 26.09
CA VAL A 436 20.40 -45.26 26.04
C VAL A 436 21.08 -43.90 26.19
N VAL A 437 20.54 -42.84 25.56
CA VAL A 437 21.05 -41.47 25.76
C VAL A 437 20.76 -40.97 27.19
N LYS A 438 19.61 -41.31 27.78
CA LYS A 438 19.27 -41.01 29.18
C LYS A 438 20.23 -41.66 30.16
N GLU A 439 20.60 -42.93 29.95
CA GLU A 439 21.56 -43.62 30.81
C GLU A 439 22.97 -43.02 30.69
N MET A 440 23.40 -42.65 29.48
CA MET A 440 24.69 -42.00 29.25
C MET A 440 24.80 -40.59 29.85
N LEU A 441 23.70 -39.84 29.94
CA LEU A 441 23.67 -38.50 30.52
C LEU A 441 23.44 -38.46 32.04
N LYS A 442 23.13 -39.60 32.70
CA LYS A 442 22.88 -39.68 34.15
C LYS A 442 24.14 -39.68 35.03
N SER A 443 25.33 -39.95 34.47
CA SER A 443 26.59 -40.01 35.21
C SER A 443 27.37 -38.70 35.06
N ASP A 444 27.27 -37.74 35.98
CA ASP A 444 28.12 -36.52 36.15
C ASP A 444 28.56 -35.73 34.88
N ASN A 445 27.91 -35.97 33.73
CA ASN A 445 28.36 -35.59 32.39
C ASN A 445 27.36 -34.65 31.70
N GLU A 446 26.66 -33.78 32.44
CA GLU A 446 25.75 -32.78 31.83
C GLU A 446 26.49 -31.89 30.81
N LYS A 447 27.82 -31.74 30.93
CA LYS A 447 28.70 -31.08 29.96
C LYS A 447 28.85 -31.80 28.60
N GLN A 448 28.36 -33.04 28.45
CA GLN A 448 28.48 -33.83 27.22
C GLN A 448 27.24 -33.77 26.29
N VAL A 449 26.16 -33.07 26.67
CA VAL A 449 24.94 -32.96 25.83
C VAL A 449 25.23 -32.33 24.46
N ASN A 450 26.20 -31.41 24.42
CA ASN A 450 26.67 -30.70 23.22
C ASN A 450 27.95 -31.33 22.61
N ALA A 451 28.30 -32.56 23.00
CA ALA A 451 29.42 -33.26 22.41
C ALA A 451 29.22 -33.44 20.90
N VAL A 452 30.31 -33.23 20.15
CA VAL A 452 30.35 -33.37 18.70
C VAL A 452 31.08 -34.65 18.30
N GLU A 453 30.55 -35.38 17.33
CA GLU A 453 31.25 -36.47 16.64
C GLU A 453 31.27 -36.11 15.16
N ASN A 454 32.45 -36.02 14.53
CA ASN A 454 32.63 -35.54 13.16
C ASN A 454 32.00 -34.15 12.91
N GLY A 455 32.20 -33.21 13.84
CA GLY A 455 31.71 -31.84 13.70
C GLY A 455 30.21 -31.64 13.95
N VAL A 456 29.44 -32.71 14.22
CA VAL A 456 27.99 -32.63 14.44
C VAL A 456 27.56 -33.08 15.83
N THR A 457 26.56 -32.40 16.39
CA THR A 457 25.95 -32.68 17.69
C THR A 457 24.85 -33.73 17.60
N SER A 458 24.56 -34.35 18.75
CA SER A 458 23.39 -35.24 18.92
C SER A 458 22.07 -34.57 18.54
N LEU A 459 21.93 -33.26 18.82
CA LEU A 459 20.73 -32.48 18.50
C LEU A 459 20.58 -32.26 16.98
N GLN A 460 21.65 -31.92 16.27
CA GLN A 460 21.63 -31.76 14.80
C GLN A 460 21.24 -33.06 14.10
N VAL A 461 21.84 -34.20 14.50
CA VAL A 461 21.55 -35.50 13.87
C VAL A 461 20.14 -35.99 14.18
N ALA A 462 19.67 -35.84 15.44
CA ALA A 462 18.30 -36.16 15.81
C ALA A 462 17.28 -35.28 15.05
N SER A 463 17.62 -34.00 14.84
CA SER A 463 16.80 -33.03 14.10
C SER A 463 16.65 -33.39 12.63
N HIS A 464 17.73 -33.84 11.99
CA HIS A 464 17.71 -34.31 10.61
C HIS A 464 16.89 -35.61 10.43
N LYS A 465 17.05 -36.57 11.35
CA LYS A 465 16.41 -37.88 11.26
C LYS A 465 14.92 -37.86 11.64
N GLY A 466 14.45 -36.86 12.39
CA GLY A 466 13.03 -36.77 12.75
C GLY A 466 12.68 -37.33 14.13
N HIS A 467 13.67 -37.53 15.01
CA HIS A 467 13.45 -38.15 16.32
C HIS A 467 12.92 -37.15 17.35
N GLU A 468 11.65 -36.79 17.26
CA GLU A 468 11.03 -35.73 18.09
C GLU A 468 11.23 -35.94 19.61
N LYS A 469 11.02 -37.17 20.11
CA LYS A 469 11.22 -37.50 21.53
C LYS A 469 12.66 -37.32 21.99
N MET A 470 13.62 -37.57 21.09
CA MET A 470 15.04 -37.36 21.36
C MET A 470 15.37 -35.87 21.37
N VAL A 471 14.86 -35.11 20.40
CA VAL A 471 15.05 -33.65 20.34
C VAL A 471 14.49 -32.98 21.60
N LYS A 472 13.26 -33.30 22.01
CA LYS A 472 12.67 -32.79 23.28
C LYS A 472 13.58 -33.07 24.47
N PHE A 473 14.01 -34.32 24.60
CA PHE A 473 14.89 -34.72 25.70
C PHE A 473 16.25 -34.01 25.70
N LEU A 474 16.86 -33.80 24.53
CA LEU A 474 18.14 -33.09 24.40
C LEU A 474 17.98 -31.58 24.71
N LEU A 475 16.87 -30.96 24.29
CA LEU A 475 16.58 -29.56 24.60
C LEU A 475 16.31 -29.35 26.10
N GLU A 476 15.53 -30.23 26.73
CA GLU A 476 15.28 -30.23 28.19
C GLU A 476 16.57 -30.38 29.02
N ARG A 477 17.63 -30.96 28.43
CA ARG A 477 18.94 -31.17 29.05
C ARG A 477 19.97 -30.11 28.70
N GLY A 478 19.56 -28.97 28.12
CA GLY A 478 20.45 -27.86 27.80
C GLY A 478 21.23 -28.02 26.49
N GLY A 479 20.70 -28.82 25.55
CA GLY A 479 21.22 -28.89 24.19
C GLY A 479 21.20 -27.52 23.51
N ASP A 480 22.33 -27.10 22.96
CA ASP A 480 22.48 -25.82 22.28
C ASP A 480 21.73 -25.83 20.94
N VAL A 481 20.58 -25.16 20.93
CA VAL A 481 19.65 -25.04 19.81
C VAL A 481 20.26 -24.31 18.61
N ASN A 482 21.34 -23.54 18.81
CA ASN A 482 21.98 -22.69 17.82
C ASN A 482 23.41 -23.12 17.48
N LYS A 483 23.85 -24.31 17.95
CA LYS A 483 25.20 -24.81 17.68
C LYS A 483 25.45 -24.98 16.18
N LEU A 484 26.59 -24.46 15.70
CA LEU A 484 27.03 -24.57 14.31
C LEU A 484 27.89 -25.82 14.11
N ASP A 485 27.72 -26.51 12.98
CA ASP A 485 28.67 -27.51 12.49
C ASP A 485 29.81 -26.85 11.67
N GLU A 486 30.67 -27.67 11.06
CA GLU A 486 31.79 -27.20 10.21
C GLU A 486 31.33 -26.43 8.94
N GLU A 487 30.09 -26.64 8.51
CA GLU A 487 29.47 -25.96 7.36
C GLU A 487 28.65 -24.72 7.79
N GLY A 488 28.61 -24.39 9.09
CA GLY A 488 27.81 -23.30 9.64
C GLY A 488 26.32 -23.63 9.78
N ASN A 489 25.91 -24.89 9.68
CA ASN A 489 24.52 -25.31 9.81
C ASN A 489 24.10 -25.49 11.28
N THR A 490 22.99 -24.86 11.66
CA THR A 490 22.34 -25.04 12.98
C THR A 490 21.43 -26.28 13.02
N PRO A 491 21.00 -26.78 14.20
CA PRO A 491 19.93 -27.78 14.29
C PRO A 491 18.69 -27.46 13.45
N LEU A 492 18.34 -26.18 13.31
CA LEU A 492 17.24 -25.73 12.47
C LEU A 492 17.51 -25.99 10.98
N HIS A 493 18.73 -25.72 10.49
CA HIS A 493 19.15 -26.07 9.12
C HIS A 493 19.03 -27.58 8.88
N PHE A 494 19.50 -28.41 9.82
CA PHE A 494 19.39 -29.87 9.73
C PHE A 494 17.93 -30.35 9.68
N ALA A 495 17.04 -29.75 10.48
CA ALA A 495 15.60 -30.06 10.48
C ALA A 495 14.94 -29.69 9.14
N VAL A 496 15.31 -28.55 8.55
CA VAL A 496 14.89 -28.13 7.21
C VAL A 496 15.43 -29.11 6.14
N HIS A 497 16.70 -29.52 6.22
CA HIS A 497 17.25 -30.53 5.32
C HIS A 497 16.51 -31.88 5.40
N GLY A 498 16.11 -32.29 6.61
CA GLY A 498 15.35 -33.52 6.86
C GLY A 498 13.84 -33.42 6.56
N LYS A 499 13.33 -32.24 6.17
CA LYS A 499 11.89 -31.94 5.98
C LYS A 499 11.05 -32.26 7.23
N LYS A 500 11.55 -31.97 8.43
CA LYS A 500 10.93 -32.38 9.70
C LYS A 500 10.15 -31.23 10.37
N ASN A 501 8.96 -30.92 9.86
CA ASN A 501 8.14 -29.79 10.32
C ASN A 501 7.86 -29.77 11.84
N ALA A 502 7.62 -30.95 12.44
CA ALA A 502 7.38 -31.04 13.89
C ALA A 502 8.60 -30.61 14.71
N ILE A 503 9.80 -30.96 14.25
CA ILE A 503 11.06 -30.57 14.89
C ILE A 503 11.33 -29.09 14.66
N ILE A 504 11.05 -28.58 13.46
CA ILE A 504 11.22 -27.15 13.15
C ILE A 504 10.38 -26.30 14.11
N LYS A 505 9.11 -26.65 14.33
CA LYS A 505 8.26 -25.97 15.32
C LYS A 505 8.84 -26.08 16.74
N LEU A 506 9.24 -27.28 17.14
CA LEU A 506 9.81 -27.53 18.46
C LEU A 506 11.10 -26.72 18.72
N LEU A 507 11.98 -26.62 17.73
CA LEU A 507 13.21 -25.83 17.81
C LEU A 507 12.89 -24.33 17.92
N LEU A 508 11.94 -23.83 17.12
CA LEU A 508 11.49 -22.42 17.18
C LEU A 508 10.83 -22.10 18.53
N GLU A 509 10.04 -23.00 19.10
CA GLU A 509 9.47 -22.88 20.46
C GLU A 509 10.56 -22.78 21.54
N HIS A 510 11.70 -23.44 21.33
CA HIS A 510 12.87 -23.37 22.20
C HIS A 510 13.87 -22.26 21.80
N LYS A 511 13.39 -21.21 21.14
CA LYS A 511 14.16 -20.01 20.76
C LYS A 511 15.36 -20.30 19.83
N ALA A 512 15.22 -21.27 18.91
CA ALA A 512 16.15 -21.39 17.79
C ALA A 512 16.19 -20.07 17.00
N ASP A 513 17.39 -19.57 16.72
CA ASP A 513 17.60 -18.36 15.95
C ASP A 513 17.54 -18.69 14.45
N PRO A 514 16.51 -18.22 13.72
CA PRO A 514 16.37 -18.47 12.30
C PRO A 514 17.21 -17.54 11.41
N SER A 515 17.85 -16.51 11.99
CA SER A 515 18.68 -15.53 11.26
C SER A 515 20.10 -16.04 10.98
N LEU A 516 20.55 -17.06 11.72
CA LEU A 516 21.87 -17.64 11.55
C LEU A 516 22.08 -18.17 10.13
N GLN A 517 23.24 -17.83 9.56
CA GLN A 517 23.63 -18.19 8.21
C GLN A 517 24.65 -19.31 8.20
N ASN A 518 24.51 -20.25 7.26
CA ASN A 518 25.57 -21.22 6.98
C ASN A 518 26.72 -20.58 6.18
N ASN A 519 27.76 -21.37 5.86
CA ASN A 519 28.92 -20.87 5.11
C ASN A 519 28.60 -20.36 3.69
N SER A 520 27.39 -20.63 3.17
CA SER A 520 26.87 -20.07 1.90
C SER A 520 25.98 -18.83 2.10
N GLY A 521 25.99 -18.23 3.29
CA GLY A 521 25.14 -17.10 3.65
C GLY A 521 23.65 -17.47 3.75
N GLN A 522 23.29 -18.75 3.67
CA GLN A 522 21.89 -19.17 3.63
C GLN A 522 21.36 -19.33 5.04
N THR A 523 20.21 -18.72 5.31
CA THR A 523 19.41 -18.99 6.52
C THR A 523 18.46 -20.17 6.31
N ALA A 524 17.82 -20.61 7.40
CA ALA A 524 16.82 -21.68 7.35
C ALA A 524 15.69 -21.41 6.33
N ILE A 525 15.27 -20.16 6.15
CA ILE A 525 14.22 -19.80 5.18
C ILE A 525 14.71 -19.91 3.72
N HIS A 526 15.97 -19.55 3.42
CA HIS A 526 16.55 -19.73 2.09
C HIS A 526 16.56 -21.21 1.69
N LEU A 527 16.98 -22.09 2.60
CA LEU A 527 16.97 -23.54 2.38
C LEU A 527 15.56 -24.11 2.24
N ALA A 528 14.62 -23.64 3.06
CA ALA A 528 13.23 -24.08 2.99
C ALA A 528 12.59 -23.71 1.64
N ILE A 529 12.91 -22.52 1.12
CA ILE A 529 12.47 -22.06 -0.20
C ILE A 529 13.12 -22.89 -1.31
N ALA A 530 14.45 -23.05 -1.27
CA ALA A 530 15.19 -23.83 -2.28
C ALA A 530 14.75 -25.30 -2.34
N LYS A 531 14.26 -25.86 -1.23
CA LYS A 531 13.73 -27.23 -1.14
C LYS A 531 12.22 -27.35 -1.33
N GLU A 532 11.53 -26.25 -1.66
CA GLU A 532 10.08 -26.17 -1.88
C GLU A 532 9.25 -26.68 -0.69
N GLN A 533 9.53 -26.18 0.53
CA GLN A 533 8.84 -26.59 1.76
C GLN A 533 7.85 -25.52 2.25
N ASP A 534 6.66 -25.49 1.66
CA ASP A 534 5.62 -24.48 1.96
C ASP A 534 5.30 -24.34 3.45
N GLU A 535 5.16 -25.47 4.15
CA GLU A 535 4.73 -25.50 5.55
C GLU A 535 5.85 -25.02 6.49
N THR A 536 7.09 -25.33 6.13
CA THR A 536 8.29 -24.83 6.82
C THR A 536 8.42 -23.32 6.62
N VAL A 537 8.24 -22.82 5.40
CA VAL A 537 8.31 -21.38 5.11
C VAL A 537 7.22 -20.62 5.87
N LYS A 538 5.98 -21.15 5.92
CA LYS A 538 4.92 -20.55 6.75
C LYS A 538 5.29 -20.52 8.23
N ALA A 539 5.84 -21.62 8.77
CA ALA A 539 6.24 -21.67 10.18
C ALA A 539 7.35 -20.66 10.50
N LEU A 540 8.34 -20.53 9.62
CA LEU A 540 9.43 -19.56 9.74
C LEU A 540 8.92 -18.12 9.63
N VAL A 541 8.08 -17.81 8.64
CA VAL A 541 7.48 -16.47 8.49
C VAL A 541 6.61 -16.10 9.71
N LEU A 542 5.85 -17.05 10.27
CA LEU A 542 5.07 -16.83 11.49
C LEU A 542 5.93 -16.61 12.73
N ALA A 543 7.15 -17.16 12.75
CA ALA A 543 8.14 -16.95 13.81
C ALA A 543 8.91 -15.61 13.67
N SER A 544 8.43 -14.68 12.83
CA SER A 544 9.07 -13.38 12.58
C SER A 544 10.50 -13.46 12.06
N CYS A 545 10.84 -14.48 11.28
CA CYS A 545 12.15 -14.57 10.62
C CYS A 545 12.40 -13.35 9.73
N ASP A 546 13.61 -12.82 9.78
CA ASP A 546 14.01 -11.76 8.86
C ASP A 546 14.14 -12.31 7.43
N VAL A 547 13.40 -11.70 6.51
CA VAL A 547 13.38 -12.06 5.08
C VAL A 547 14.40 -11.26 4.26
N HIS A 548 15.11 -10.31 4.89
CA HIS A 548 16.08 -9.40 4.26
C HIS A 548 17.52 -9.87 4.31
N VAL A 549 17.79 -10.87 5.13
CA VAL A 549 19.11 -11.51 5.17
C VAL A 549 19.46 -11.99 3.77
N LYS A 550 20.67 -11.65 3.32
CA LYS A 550 21.16 -11.95 1.98
C LYS A 550 22.06 -13.18 2.00
N ASP A 551 21.86 -14.08 1.05
CA ASP A 551 22.78 -15.20 0.83
C ASP A 551 24.11 -14.75 0.18
N SER A 552 25.01 -15.69 -0.10
CA SER A 552 26.29 -15.38 -0.79
C SER A 552 26.12 -14.80 -2.20
N ASN A 553 24.95 -14.93 -2.84
CA ASN A 553 24.61 -14.28 -4.11
C ASN A 553 23.97 -12.89 -3.90
N GLY A 554 23.88 -12.43 -2.66
CA GLY A 554 23.16 -11.23 -2.29
C GLY A 554 21.63 -11.38 -2.36
N ASP A 555 21.11 -12.57 -2.67
CA ASP A 555 19.68 -12.80 -2.82
C ASP A 555 19.02 -12.83 -1.42
N THR A 556 17.95 -12.08 -1.26
CA THR A 556 17.07 -12.19 -0.09
C THR A 556 16.12 -13.39 -0.26
N ALA A 557 15.40 -13.77 0.81
CA ALA A 557 14.38 -14.81 0.72
C ALA A 557 13.35 -14.55 -0.40
N VAL A 558 13.05 -13.27 -0.67
CA VAL A 558 12.16 -12.85 -1.77
C VAL A 558 12.80 -13.10 -3.15
N HIS A 559 14.09 -12.84 -3.32
CA HIS A 559 14.80 -13.13 -4.57
C HIS A 559 14.89 -14.62 -4.83
N THR A 560 15.15 -15.42 -3.79
CA THR A 560 15.19 -16.89 -3.88
C THR A 560 13.82 -17.45 -4.26
N VAL A 561 12.72 -16.97 -3.68
CA VAL A 561 11.38 -17.49 -4.00
C VAL A 561 10.94 -17.14 -5.42
N ILE A 562 11.32 -15.96 -5.94
CA ILE A 562 11.07 -15.58 -7.34
C ILE A 562 11.78 -16.57 -8.28
N SER A 563 13.01 -16.98 -7.95
CA SER A 563 13.76 -17.98 -8.73
C SER A 563 13.08 -19.36 -8.77
N THR A 564 12.30 -19.73 -7.75
CA THR A 564 11.52 -20.98 -7.73
C THR A 564 10.26 -20.96 -8.61
N ARG A 565 9.80 -19.76 -9.04
CA ARG A 565 8.56 -19.55 -9.81
C ARG A 565 7.29 -20.11 -9.14
N LYS A 566 7.25 -20.16 -7.80
CA LYS A 566 6.10 -20.62 -7.02
C LYS A 566 5.33 -19.46 -6.40
N GLU A 567 4.16 -19.17 -6.95
CA GLU A 567 3.34 -18.05 -6.49
C GLU A 567 2.86 -18.22 -5.04
N LYS A 568 2.44 -19.43 -4.65
CA LYS A 568 2.00 -19.72 -3.27
C LYS A 568 3.07 -19.44 -2.23
N LEU A 569 4.31 -19.78 -2.55
CA LEU A 569 5.47 -19.57 -1.69
C LEU A 569 5.83 -18.09 -1.63
N LEU A 570 5.74 -17.39 -2.76
CA LEU A 570 5.90 -15.93 -2.81
C LEU A 570 4.87 -15.23 -1.91
N HIS A 571 3.60 -15.60 -2.00
CA HIS A 571 2.55 -15.09 -1.09
C HIS A 571 2.84 -15.41 0.38
N ALA A 572 3.48 -16.54 0.69
CA ALA A 572 3.86 -16.87 2.06
C ALA A 572 5.00 -15.99 2.57
N VAL A 573 6.06 -15.78 1.78
CA VAL A 573 7.19 -14.92 2.15
C VAL A 573 6.75 -13.45 2.25
N LEU A 574 5.93 -12.98 1.31
CA LEU A 574 5.44 -11.60 1.30
C LEU A 574 4.42 -11.32 2.42
N ARG A 575 3.86 -12.31 3.13
CA ARG A 575 2.98 -12.04 4.28
C ARG A 575 3.68 -11.32 5.44
N SER A 576 5.01 -11.31 5.50
CA SER A 576 5.73 -10.52 6.50
C SER A 576 5.49 -9.02 6.25
N HIS A 577 5.17 -8.28 7.31
CA HIS A 577 4.81 -6.85 7.23
C HIS A 577 6.01 -5.91 7.04
N ARG A 578 7.23 -6.48 6.94
CA ARG A 578 8.49 -5.74 6.90
C ARG A 578 9.20 -5.82 5.56
N VAL A 579 8.59 -6.33 4.49
CA VAL A 579 9.30 -6.50 3.20
C VAL A 579 9.69 -5.14 2.60
N ASP A 580 10.97 -4.83 2.58
CA ASP A 580 11.56 -3.77 1.77
C ASP A 580 11.62 -4.17 0.28
N PHE A 581 10.98 -3.38 -0.57
CA PHE A 581 10.92 -3.56 -2.02
C PHE A 581 12.14 -2.96 -2.74
N GLN A 582 12.95 -2.15 -2.07
CA GLN A 582 14.12 -1.48 -2.63
C GLN A 582 15.40 -2.28 -2.50
N THR A 583 15.42 -3.28 -1.61
CA THR A 583 16.58 -4.14 -1.41
C THR A 583 16.99 -4.83 -2.71
N LYS A 584 18.28 -4.70 -3.03
CA LYS A 584 18.90 -5.25 -4.23
C LYS A 584 19.75 -6.47 -3.91
N ASN A 585 19.78 -7.44 -4.81
CA ASN A 585 20.73 -8.55 -4.76
C ASN A 585 22.16 -8.12 -5.19
N ALA A 586 23.12 -9.05 -5.21
CA ALA A 586 24.50 -8.71 -5.59
C ALA A 586 24.60 -8.25 -7.07
N GLU A 587 23.69 -8.72 -7.91
CA GLU A 587 23.52 -8.29 -9.31
C GLU A 587 22.86 -6.90 -9.44
N GLY A 588 22.46 -6.28 -8.32
CA GLY A 588 21.84 -4.96 -8.30
C GLY A 588 20.37 -4.94 -8.68
N TYR A 589 19.73 -6.09 -8.89
CA TYR A 589 18.29 -6.17 -9.16
C TYR A 589 17.51 -6.06 -7.86
N ASN A 590 16.46 -5.24 -7.86
CA ASN A 590 15.41 -5.35 -6.84
C ASN A 590 14.46 -6.51 -7.17
N MET A 591 13.56 -6.84 -6.24
CA MET A 591 12.62 -7.95 -6.43
C MET A 591 11.71 -7.82 -7.66
N LEU A 592 11.29 -6.60 -8.04
CA LEU A 592 10.45 -6.39 -9.22
C LEU A 592 11.25 -6.64 -10.51
N GLN A 593 12.45 -6.08 -10.60
CA GLN A 593 13.35 -6.28 -11.73
C GLN A 593 13.79 -7.73 -11.83
N TRP A 594 14.04 -8.39 -10.70
CA TRP A 594 14.35 -9.82 -10.66
C TRP A 594 13.18 -10.68 -11.13
N ALA A 595 11.95 -10.34 -10.74
CA ALA A 595 10.75 -11.01 -11.23
C ALA A 595 10.60 -10.88 -12.76
N VAL A 596 10.88 -9.70 -13.32
CA VAL A 596 10.89 -9.47 -14.76
C VAL A 596 12.03 -10.22 -15.45
N TYR A 597 13.24 -10.15 -14.90
CA TYR A 597 14.43 -10.85 -15.42
C TYR A 597 14.22 -12.37 -15.46
N LYS A 598 13.56 -12.93 -14.43
CA LYS A 598 13.16 -14.35 -14.39
C LYS A 598 11.91 -14.66 -15.20
N ASN A 599 11.29 -13.67 -15.85
CA ASN A 599 10.03 -13.75 -16.59
C ASN A 599 8.90 -14.41 -15.78
N PHE A 600 8.78 -14.05 -14.50
CA PHE A 600 7.74 -14.58 -13.62
C PHE A 600 6.58 -13.60 -13.49
N LYS A 601 5.65 -13.66 -14.46
CA LYS A 601 4.43 -12.83 -14.54
C LYS A 601 3.64 -12.78 -13.23
N GLY A 602 3.42 -13.94 -12.59
CA GLY A 602 2.70 -14.03 -11.32
C GLY A 602 3.40 -13.25 -10.20
N ALA A 603 4.74 -13.31 -10.11
CA ALA A 603 5.47 -12.46 -9.18
C ALA A 603 5.32 -10.98 -9.50
N VAL A 604 5.44 -10.58 -10.77
CA VAL A 604 5.25 -9.18 -11.17
C VAL A 604 3.88 -8.67 -10.72
N GLU A 605 2.82 -9.43 -10.96
CA GLU A 605 1.47 -9.08 -10.53
C GLU A 605 1.33 -8.96 -9.01
N VAL A 606 1.82 -9.95 -8.25
CA VAL A 606 1.75 -9.95 -6.79
C VAL A 606 2.55 -8.79 -6.19
N ILE A 607 3.73 -8.50 -6.73
CA ILE A 607 4.59 -7.42 -6.26
C ILE A 607 3.96 -6.05 -6.55
N LEU A 608 3.40 -5.85 -7.75
CA LEU A 608 2.71 -4.60 -8.12
C LEU A 608 1.47 -4.34 -7.26
N MET A 609 0.73 -5.39 -6.87
CA MET A 609 -0.43 -5.26 -5.97
C MET A 609 -0.04 -4.76 -4.57
N ARG A 610 1.15 -5.13 -4.06
CA ARG A 610 1.63 -4.70 -2.73
C ARG A 610 2.37 -3.35 -2.73
N CYS A 611 2.94 -2.95 -3.87
CA CYS A 611 3.93 -1.87 -3.99
C CYS A 611 3.41 -0.65 -4.78
N SER A 612 2.11 -0.34 -4.71
CA SER A 612 1.48 0.73 -5.51
C SER A 612 2.08 2.14 -5.31
N HIS A 613 2.87 2.37 -4.26
CA HIS A 613 3.42 3.67 -3.86
C HIS A 613 4.92 3.85 -4.16
N CYS A 614 5.67 2.80 -4.55
CA CYS A 614 7.13 2.90 -4.79
C CYS A 614 7.57 2.57 -6.22
N ILE A 615 6.66 2.61 -7.20
CA ILE A 615 6.94 2.09 -8.55
C ILE A 615 7.91 2.99 -9.34
N SER A 616 7.92 4.31 -9.09
CA SER A 616 8.72 5.28 -9.84
C SER A 616 10.20 5.35 -9.44
N GLU A 617 10.59 4.92 -8.24
CA GLU A 617 12.00 5.03 -7.76
C GLU A 617 12.88 3.79 -8.03
N LEU A 618 12.34 2.77 -8.71
CA LEU A 618 12.99 1.47 -8.87
C LEU A 618 13.97 1.40 -10.06
N VAL A 619 14.90 2.36 -10.16
CA VAL A 619 16.03 2.33 -11.09
C VAL A 619 17.17 1.50 -10.47
N SER A 620 17.62 0.44 -11.14
CA SER A 620 18.87 -0.21 -10.75
C SER A 620 20.03 0.67 -11.20
N ARG A 621 20.93 1.02 -10.27
CA ARG A 621 22.14 1.81 -10.56
C ARG A 621 23.38 0.96 -10.77
N ARG A 622 23.26 -0.37 -10.82
CA ARG A 622 24.43 -1.20 -11.08
C ARG A 622 24.06 -2.62 -11.53
N LEU A 623 23.65 -2.74 -12.77
CA LEU A 623 24.28 -3.77 -13.60
C LEU A 623 25.52 -3.13 -14.19
N VAL A 624 26.56 -3.94 -14.39
CA VAL A 624 27.75 -3.56 -15.13
C VAL A 624 27.34 -2.73 -16.36
N SER A 625 27.66 -1.44 -16.33
CA SER A 625 27.46 -0.41 -17.38
C SER A 625 26.07 0.18 -17.71
N ASN A 626 24.89 -0.39 -17.35
CA ASN A 626 23.58 0.20 -17.76
C ASN A 626 22.53 0.25 -16.62
N SER A 627 21.87 1.39 -16.43
CA SER A 627 20.81 1.60 -15.43
C SER A 627 19.42 1.27 -16.00
N PHE A 628 19.00 0.01 -15.95
CA PHE A 628 17.70 -0.42 -16.46
C PHE A 628 16.59 -0.37 -15.42
N THR A 629 15.39 0.06 -15.85
CA THR A 629 14.14 -0.14 -15.10
C THR A 629 13.55 -1.52 -15.40
N ALA A 630 12.53 -1.93 -14.64
CA ALA A 630 11.77 -3.15 -14.93
C ALA A 630 11.21 -3.17 -16.36
N LEU A 631 10.76 -2.01 -16.87
CA LEU A 631 10.25 -1.88 -18.23
C LEU A 631 11.35 -1.96 -19.30
N HIS A 632 12.55 -1.43 -19.03
CA HIS A 632 13.72 -1.62 -19.91
C HIS A 632 14.11 -3.09 -20.02
N LEU A 633 14.11 -3.84 -18.91
CA LEU A 633 14.39 -5.27 -18.91
C LEU A 633 13.32 -6.05 -19.69
N ALA A 634 12.05 -5.72 -19.48
CA ALA A 634 10.96 -6.34 -20.24
C ALA A 634 11.13 -6.05 -21.74
N ALA A 635 11.47 -4.81 -22.11
CA ALA A 635 11.71 -4.40 -23.48
C ALA A 635 12.92 -5.09 -24.11
N LEU A 636 14.02 -5.24 -23.38
CA LEU A 636 15.24 -5.91 -23.84
C LEU A 636 15.00 -7.38 -24.19
N TYR A 637 14.26 -8.10 -23.33
CA TYR A 637 14.02 -9.54 -23.49
C TYR A 637 12.69 -9.89 -24.18
N ASN A 638 11.94 -8.90 -24.69
CA ASN A 638 10.64 -9.07 -25.32
C ASN A 638 9.58 -9.75 -24.43
N TYR A 639 9.56 -9.42 -23.13
CA TYR A 639 8.58 -9.96 -22.18
C TYR A 639 7.29 -9.15 -22.19
N ARG A 640 6.52 -9.25 -23.29
CA ARG A 640 5.28 -8.50 -23.54
C ARG A 640 4.28 -8.55 -22.38
N ASP A 641 4.03 -9.73 -21.83
CA ASP A 641 3.08 -9.93 -20.73
C ASP A 641 3.50 -9.20 -19.45
N CYS A 642 4.79 -9.25 -19.12
CA CYS A 642 5.34 -8.53 -17.98
C CYS A 642 5.27 -7.01 -18.23
N ALA A 643 5.64 -6.54 -19.43
CA ALA A 643 5.51 -5.14 -19.82
C ALA A 643 4.06 -4.66 -19.75
N GLN A 644 3.10 -5.43 -20.25
CA GLN A 644 1.68 -5.07 -20.20
C GLN A 644 1.21 -4.89 -18.75
N LEU A 645 1.60 -5.77 -17.83
CA LEU A 645 1.27 -5.65 -16.41
C LEU A 645 1.93 -4.42 -15.77
N LEU A 646 3.22 -4.20 -16.05
CA LEU A 646 3.96 -3.03 -15.57
C LEU A 646 3.30 -1.73 -16.02
N ILE A 647 2.87 -1.64 -17.28
CA ILE A 647 2.22 -0.44 -17.84
C ILE A 647 0.80 -0.26 -17.29
N THR A 648 -0.02 -1.32 -17.25
CA THR A 648 -1.45 -1.20 -16.92
C THR A 648 -1.74 -1.17 -15.42
N LYS A 649 -0.96 -1.86 -14.61
CA LYS A 649 -1.15 -1.93 -13.16
C LYS A 649 -0.13 -1.12 -12.38
N GLY A 650 1.05 -0.88 -12.97
CA GLY A 650 2.16 -0.23 -12.28
C GLY A 650 2.25 1.28 -12.48
N ASP A 651 1.43 1.89 -13.33
CA ASP A 651 1.47 3.34 -13.63
C ASP A 651 2.90 3.84 -13.93
N MET A 652 3.68 3.02 -14.64
CA MET A 652 5.08 3.31 -14.92
C MET A 652 5.21 4.41 -15.99
N GLU A 653 6.11 5.36 -15.76
CA GLU A 653 6.50 6.32 -16.78
C GLU A 653 7.24 5.60 -17.93
N LEU A 654 6.68 5.68 -19.13
CA LEU A 654 7.14 4.98 -20.33
C LEU A 654 8.41 5.60 -20.93
N ASP A 655 8.60 6.90 -20.69
CA ASP A 655 9.69 7.70 -21.26
C ASP A 655 10.94 7.72 -20.37
N LEU A 656 10.98 6.92 -19.30
CA LEU A 656 12.17 6.81 -18.46
C LEU A 656 13.36 6.36 -19.31
N VAL A 657 14.51 6.98 -19.07
CA VAL A 657 15.73 6.72 -19.82
C VAL A 657 16.77 5.99 -18.99
N ASP A 658 17.58 5.18 -19.66
CA ASP A 658 18.77 4.59 -19.08
C ASP A 658 19.99 5.55 -19.12
N HIS A 659 21.18 5.04 -18.79
CA HIS A 659 22.43 5.81 -18.82
C HIS A 659 22.87 6.22 -20.25
N MET A 660 22.36 5.55 -21.28
CA MET A 660 22.55 5.91 -22.69
C MET A 660 21.44 6.85 -23.19
N GLN A 661 20.60 7.38 -22.31
CA GLN A 661 19.39 8.14 -22.64
C GLN A 661 18.39 7.35 -23.51
N GLN A 662 18.47 6.02 -23.52
CA GLN A 662 17.57 5.16 -24.26
C GLN A 662 16.32 4.89 -23.43
N THR A 663 15.15 5.02 -24.05
CA THR A 663 13.87 4.59 -23.48
C THR A 663 13.61 3.10 -23.77
N PRO A 664 12.60 2.46 -23.13
CA PRO A 664 12.18 1.09 -23.50
C PRO A 664 11.81 0.96 -24.99
N LEU A 665 11.32 2.05 -25.62
CA LEU A 665 11.07 2.09 -27.06
C LEU A 665 12.36 2.03 -27.88
N HIS A 666 13.42 2.73 -27.47
CA HIS A 666 14.73 2.64 -28.13
C HIS A 666 15.26 1.20 -28.09
N ILE A 667 15.22 0.56 -26.92
CA ILE A 667 15.71 -0.81 -26.74
C ILE A 667 14.90 -1.80 -27.58
N SER A 668 13.57 -1.76 -27.49
CA SER A 668 12.71 -2.68 -28.25
C SER A 668 12.85 -2.48 -29.76
N ALA A 669 13.00 -1.23 -30.23
CA ALA A 669 13.23 -0.90 -31.63
C ALA A 669 14.62 -1.35 -32.11
N GLU A 670 15.67 -1.17 -31.31
CA GLU A 670 17.03 -1.62 -31.63
C GLU A 670 17.12 -3.15 -31.74
N GLN A 671 16.43 -3.87 -30.85
CA GLN A 671 16.42 -5.34 -30.83
C GLN A 671 15.46 -5.96 -31.88
N GLY A 672 14.60 -5.15 -32.51
CA GLY A 672 13.64 -5.63 -33.51
C GLY A 672 12.41 -6.34 -32.93
N HIS A 673 12.04 -6.02 -31.69
CA HIS A 673 10.94 -6.66 -30.96
C HIS A 673 9.58 -6.06 -31.32
N LEU A 674 9.03 -6.47 -32.48
CA LEU A 674 7.78 -5.94 -33.04
C LEU A 674 6.63 -5.90 -32.03
N GLN A 675 6.35 -7.01 -31.36
CA GLN A 675 5.22 -7.13 -30.43
C GLN A 675 5.36 -6.22 -29.19
N MET A 676 6.60 -5.94 -28.77
CA MET A 676 6.87 -4.99 -27.70
C MET A 676 6.68 -3.54 -28.17
N VAL A 677 7.14 -3.22 -29.38
CA VAL A 677 6.94 -1.90 -29.99
C VAL A 677 5.44 -1.63 -30.18
N GLU A 678 4.68 -2.59 -30.70
CA GLU A 678 3.22 -2.49 -30.80
C GLU A 678 2.58 -2.18 -29.45
N LEU A 679 2.95 -2.94 -28.42
CA LEU A 679 2.45 -2.72 -27.06
C LEU A 679 2.79 -1.32 -26.54
N LEU A 680 4.03 -0.85 -26.71
CA LEU A 680 4.44 0.47 -26.22
C LEU A 680 3.73 1.61 -26.98
N LEU A 681 3.51 1.47 -28.29
CA LEU A 681 2.80 2.45 -29.13
C LEU A 681 1.28 2.49 -28.89
N GLU A 682 0.70 1.50 -28.22
CA GLU A 682 -0.71 1.55 -27.77
C GLU A 682 -0.96 2.59 -26.67
N PHE A 683 0.11 3.09 -26.04
CA PHE A 683 0.09 4.08 -24.96
C PHE A 683 0.75 5.39 -25.41
N ASP A 684 0.54 6.46 -24.63
CA ASP A 684 1.07 7.79 -24.95
C ASP A 684 2.56 7.87 -24.62
N ILE A 685 3.41 7.56 -25.61
CA ILE A 685 4.87 7.52 -25.49
C ILE A 685 5.52 8.57 -26.41
N LYS A 686 6.61 9.20 -25.97
CA LYS A 686 7.35 10.15 -26.80
C LYS A 686 8.26 9.41 -27.79
N ILE A 687 7.76 9.27 -29.01
CA ILE A 687 8.40 8.48 -30.08
C ILE A 687 9.73 9.10 -30.59
N ASN A 688 9.85 10.43 -30.52
CA ASN A 688 10.98 11.17 -31.11
C ASN A 688 12.09 11.53 -30.11
N LEU A 689 12.07 10.96 -28.89
CA LEU A 689 13.17 11.12 -27.95
C LEU A 689 14.48 10.62 -28.58
N GLN A 690 15.58 11.27 -28.23
CA GLN A 690 16.91 10.94 -28.76
C GLN A 690 17.78 10.34 -27.66
N ASP A 691 18.51 9.29 -28.01
CA ASP A 691 19.54 8.71 -27.14
C ASP A 691 20.74 9.67 -26.98
N LYS A 692 21.75 9.25 -26.21
CA LYS A 692 22.98 10.02 -25.96
C LYS A 692 23.76 10.39 -27.23
N ASN A 693 23.58 9.63 -28.31
CA ASN A 693 24.21 9.88 -29.62
C ASN A 693 23.31 10.73 -30.54
N GLY A 694 22.14 11.15 -30.08
CA GLY A 694 21.14 11.86 -30.86
C GLY A 694 20.25 10.94 -31.71
N ASN A 695 20.35 9.62 -31.59
CA ASN A 695 19.56 8.71 -32.41
C ASN A 695 18.15 8.57 -31.82
N SER A 696 17.13 8.78 -32.63
CA SER A 696 15.75 8.40 -32.30
C SER A 696 15.52 6.89 -32.48
N PRO A 697 14.43 6.30 -31.97
CA PRO A 697 14.10 4.89 -32.22
C PRO A 697 14.09 4.54 -33.71
N LEU A 698 13.65 5.47 -34.56
CA LEU A 698 13.65 5.28 -36.02
C LEU A 698 15.08 5.24 -36.59
N HIS A 699 16.02 6.05 -36.08
CA HIS A 699 17.43 5.95 -36.47
C HIS A 699 17.98 4.55 -36.17
N LEU A 700 17.75 4.04 -34.95
CA LEU A 700 18.27 2.74 -34.52
C LEU A 700 17.74 1.60 -35.40
N VAL A 701 16.44 1.63 -35.73
CA VAL A 701 15.80 0.65 -36.62
C VAL A 701 16.44 0.68 -38.01
N GLN A 702 16.65 1.86 -38.59
CA GLN A 702 17.23 1.96 -39.93
C GLN A 702 18.71 1.58 -39.97
N MET A 703 19.48 1.97 -38.95
CA MET A 703 20.88 1.56 -38.81
C MET A 703 21.04 0.03 -38.70
N LYS A 704 20.18 -0.65 -37.93
CA LYS A 704 20.20 -2.12 -37.87
C LYS A 704 19.73 -2.76 -39.17
N ASN A 705 18.71 -2.19 -39.81
CA ASN A 705 18.19 -2.68 -41.09
C ASN A 705 19.25 -2.61 -42.21
N SER A 706 20.05 -1.55 -42.28
CA SER A 706 21.15 -1.43 -43.27
C SER A 706 22.27 -2.45 -43.03
N HIS A 707 22.70 -2.64 -41.78
CA HIS A 707 23.70 -3.66 -41.43
C HIS A 707 23.23 -5.09 -41.74
N ILE A 708 21.95 -5.40 -41.53
CA ILE A 708 21.39 -6.72 -41.85
C ILE A 708 21.30 -6.95 -43.37
N GLN A 709 21.04 -5.91 -44.16
CA GLN A 709 21.02 -6.00 -45.63
C GLN A 709 22.39 -6.35 -46.22
N GLU A 710 23.48 -5.89 -45.62
CA GLU A 710 24.85 -6.26 -46.01
C GLU A 710 25.21 -7.71 -45.65
N GLN A 711 24.61 -8.26 -44.58
CA GLN A 711 24.97 -9.57 -44.02
C GLN A 711 24.07 -10.74 -44.47
N ALA A 712 22.83 -10.51 -44.91
CA ALA A 712 21.84 -11.58 -45.09
C ALA A 712 21.26 -11.73 -46.52
N LYS A 713 21.82 -12.71 -47.26
CA LYS A 713 21.15 -13.45 -48.35
C LYS A 713 20.17 -14.55 -47.84
N GLY A 714 19.80 -14.55 -46.56
CA GLY A 714 18.93 -15.56 -45.94
C GLY A 714 17.55 -15.02 -45.54
N LEU A 715 16.49 -15.68 -46.01
CA LEU A 715 15.09 -15.36 -45.75
C LEU A 715 14.71 -15.67 -44.29
N GLN A 716 14.47 -14.64 -43.47
CA GLN A 716 13.39 -14.57 -42.45
C GLN A 716 13.44 -13.28 -41.60
N SER A 717 14.59 -12.61 -41.47
CA SER A 717 14.74 -11.36 -40.68
C SER A 717 14.27 -10.08 -41.38
N ARG A 718 13.83 -10.17 -42.64
CA ARG A 718 13.54 -9.01 -43.50
C ARG A 718 12.26 -8.24 -43.14
N ASN A 719 11.36 -8.79 -42.34
CA ASN A 719 10.03 -8.21 -42.14
C ASN A 719 9.86 -7.37 -40.86
N SER A 720 10.51 -7.71 -39.74
CA SER A 720 10.22 -7.06 -38.45
C SER A 720 10.70 -5.61 -38.37
N PHE A 721 11.94 -5.31 -38.78
CA PHE A 721 12.46 -3.93 -38.74
C PHE A 721 11.74 -2.99 -39.72
N ILE A 722 11.32 -3.50 -40.88
CA ILE A 722 10.52 -2.72 -41.84
C ILE A 722 9.13 -2.44 -41.25
N GLN A 723 8.50 -3.43 -40.62
CA GLN A 723 7.22 -3.26 -39.94
C GLN A 723 7.32 -2.27 -38.77
N ILE A 724 8.37 -2.38 -37.93
CA ILE A 724 8.63 -1.44 -36.84
C ILE A 724 8.85 -0.02 -37.39
N ALA A 725 9.63 0.15 -38.46
CA ALA A 725 9.84 1.44 -39.09
C ALA A 725 8.52 2.06 -39.60
N CYS A 726 7.66 1.25 -40.22
CA CYS A 726 6.34 1.70 -40.68
C CYS A 726 5.47 2.09 -39.48
N LEU A 727 5.41 1.26 -38.44
CA LEU A 727 4.63 1.52 -37.22
C LEU A 727 5.08 2.82 -36.52
N LEU A 728 6.39 3.03 -36.37
CA LEU A 728 6.92 4.26 -35.78
C LEU A 728 6.50 5.49 -36.59
N VAL A 729 6.61 5.44 -37.92
CA VAL A 729 6.22 6.55 -38.81
C VAL A 729 4.71 6.79 -38.79
N GLU A 730 3.90 5.73 -38.74
CA GLU A 730 2.43 5.81 -38.61
C GLU A 730 2.00 6.50 -37.32
N HIS A 731 2.77 6.33 -36.23
CA HIS A 731 2.49 6.92 -34.92
C HIS A 731 3.16 8.29 -34.73
N GLY A 732 3.83 8.84 -35.75
CA GLY A 732 4.36 10.21 -35.73
C GLY A 732 5.87 10.34 -35.61
N ALA A 733 6.64 9.29 -35.92
CA ALA A 733 8.09 9.40 -35.97
C ALA A 733 8.57 10.40 -37.03
N GLU A 734 9.50 11.27 -36.65
CA GLU A 734 10.07 12.29 -37.53
C GLU A 734 11.13 11.70 -38.46
N LEU A 735 11.00 11.99 -39.76
CA LEU A 735 11.96 11.55 -40.79
C LEU A 735 13.17 12.49 -40.96
N GLU A 736 13.05 13.72 -40.49
CA GLU A 736 14.05 14.79 -40.72
C GLU A 736 14.83 15.14 -39.43
N ILE A 737 14.55 14.44 -38.33
CA ILE A 737 15.25 14.61 -37.06
C ILE A 737 16.72 14.22 -37.25
N LYS A 738 17.66 15.03 -36.76
CA LYS A 738 19.10 14.80 -36.95
C LYS A 738 19.74 14.25 -35.69
N ASN A 739 20.56 13.21 -35.85
CA ASN A 739 21.38 12.71 -34.75
C ASN A 739 22.60 13.60 -34.46
N GLY A 740 23.41 13.24 -33.47
CA GLY A 740 24.61 13.99 -33.07
C GLY A 740 25.68 14.11 -34.15
N LYS A 741 25.57 13.35 -35.26
CA LYS A 741 26.44 13.46 -36.45
C LYS A 741 25.80 14.27 -37.58
N GLY A 742 24.61 14.82 -37.36
CA GLY A 742 23.87 15.58 -38.37
C GLY A 742 23.14 14.74 -39.42
N GLN A 743 23.07 13.42 -39.23
CA GLN A 743 22.43 12.47 -40.15
C GLN A 743 20.95 12.28 -39.77
N THR A 744 20.09 12.08 -40.75
CA THR A 744 18.66 11.76 -40.58
C THR A 744 18.44 10.25 -40.60
N PRO A 745 17.28 9.73 -40.11
CA PRO A 745 16.97 8.31 -40.24
C PRO A 745 16.97 7.84 -41.69
N LEU A 746 16.62 8.72 -42.63
CA LEU A 746 16.56 8.42 -44.06
C LEU A 746 17.94 8.21 -44.68
N ASP A 747 19.00 8.79 -44.13
CA ASP A 747 20.38 8.62 -44.63
C ASP A 747 20.87 7.18 -44.49
N PHE A 748 20.25 6.39 -43.60
CA PHE A 748 20.52 4.97 -43.41
C PHE A 748 19.60 4.05 -44.21
N THR A 749 18.71 4.60 -45.05
CA THR A 749 17.71 3.83 -45.82
C THR A 749 18.01 3.78 -47.31
N CYS A 750 17.63 2.69 -47.97
CA CYS A 750 17.74 2.62 -49.43
C CYS A 750 16.70 3.54 -50.11
N PRO A 751 16.96 4.02 -51.36
CA PRO A 751 16.10 5.00 -52.03
C PRO A 751 14.63 4.58 -52.18
N GLN A 752 14.36 3.29 -52.39
CA GLN A 752 13.00 2.75 -52.51
C GLN A 752 12.24 2.79 -51.17
N SER A 753 12.89 2.40 -50.07
CA SER A 753 12.31 2.48 -48.72
C SER A 753 12.12 3.91 -48.25
N CYS A 754 13.02 4.83 -48.64
CA CYS A 754 12.90 6.26 -48.35
C CYS A 754 11.62 6.86 -48.96
N LEU A 755 11.32 6.55 -50.23
CA LEU A 755 10.08 6.96 -50.88
C LEU A 755 8.84 6.37 -50.20
N TYR A 756 8.92 5.11 -49.78
CA TYR A 756 7.83 4.42 -49.10
C TYR A 756 7.52 5.04 -47.72
N LEU A 757 8.54 5.27 -46.88
CA LEU A 757 8.38 5.91 -45.57
C LEU A 757 7.90 7.36 -45.67
N LYS A 758 8.33 8.12 -46.69
CA LYS A 758 7.81 9.47 -46.96
C LYS A 758 6.32 9.46 -47.31
N ARG A 759 5.85 8.47 -48.07
CA ARG A 759 4.40 8.29 -48.38
C ARG A 759 3.61 7.97 -47.11
N ILE A 760 4.10 7.05 -46.28
CA ILE A 760 3.45 6.70 -45.00
C ILE A 760 3.44 7.91 -44.07
N SER A 761 4.55 8.63 -43.93
CA SER A 761 4.63 9.83 -43.09
C SER A 761 3.66 10.91 -43.55
N LYS A 762 3.50 11.12 -44.86
CA LYS A 762 2.50 12.06 -45.39
C LYS A 762 1.07 11.63 -45.01
N ALA A 763 0.72 10.36 -45.26
CA ALA A 763 -0.60 9.82 -44.89
C ALA A 763 -0.84 9.83 -43.37
N ALA A 764 0.20 9.59 -42.57
CA ALA A 764 0.16 9.63 -41.12
C ALA A 764 0.00 11.06 -40.60
N LYS A 765 0.73 12.04 -41.18
CA LYS A 765 0.58 13.47 -40.86
C LYS A 765 -0.80 14.01 -41.24
N GLU A 766 -1.39 13.56 -42.35
CA GLU A 766 -2.77 13.88 -42.71
C GLU A 766 -3.76 13.29 -41.70
N LYS A 767 -3.56 12.04 -41.26
CA LYS A 767 -4.34 11.40 -40.18
C LYS A 767 -4.10 12.02 -38.80
N LEU A 768 -2.89 12.49 -38.51
CA LEU A 768 -2.50 13.12 -37.25
C LEU A 768 -2.96 14.58 -37.20
N ALA A 769 -2.96 15.31 -38.32
CA ALA A 769 -3.58 16.63 -38.44
C ALA A 769 -5.11 16.57 -38.25
N MET A 770 -5.74 15.46 -38.62
CA MET A 770 -7.12 15.14 -38.24
C MET A 770 -7.28 14.77 -36.74
N LYS A 771 -6.20 14.39 -36.04
CA LYS A 771 -6.19 14.04 -34.59
C LYS A 771 -5.68 15.16 -33.67
N SER A 772 -4.89 16.12 -34.18
CA SER A 772 -4.21 17.17 -33.41
C SER A 772 -5.06 18.43 -33.18
N GLY A 773 -6.31 18.44 -33.67
CA GLY A 773 -7.36 19.24 -33.05
C GLY A 773 -7.83 18.49 -31.81
N SER A 774 -7.20 18.74 -30.67
CA SER A 774 -7.36 17.92 -29.47
C SER A 774 -8.75 18.03 -28.83
N GLY A 775 -9.59 17.09 -29.22
CA GLY A 775 -10.74 16.55 -28.55
C GLY A 775 -11.13 15.32 -29.36
N LEU A 776 -11.45 14.19 -28.74
CA LEU A 776 -12.04 13.04 -29.44
C LEU A 776 -12.97 13.54 -30.54
N SER A 777 -12.70 13.19 -31.81
CA SER A 777 -13.34 13.82 -32.96
C SER A 777 -14.84 13.92 -32.70
N LEU A 778 -15.30 15.15 -32.52
CA LEU A 778 -16.73 15.43 -32.49
C LEU A 778 -17.31 14.89 -33.81
N PRO A 779 -18.50 14.28 -33.80
CA PRO A 779 -19.12 13.82 -35.03
C PRO A 779 -19.12 14.95 -36.07
N LEU A 780 -18.70 14.65 -37.30
CA LEU A 780 -18.43 15.64 -38.38
C LEU A 780 -19.60 16.62 -38.65
N HIS A 781 -20.81 16.25 -38.23
CA HIS A 781 -22.05 17.02 -38.37
C HIS A 781 -22.36 17.94 -37.17
N TRP A 782 -21.44 18.08 -36.19
CA TRP A 782 -21.63 18.94 -35.03
C TRP A 782 -21.31 20.40 -35.34
N SER A 783 -22.07 21.31 -34.73
CA SER A 783 -21.86 22.75 -34.86
C SER A 783 -20.74 23.20 -33.91
N ASN A 784 -19.96 24.23 -34.25
CA ASN A 784 -18.96 24.80 -33.34
C ASN A 784 -19.59 25.19 -31.99
N MET A 785 -18.96 24.74 -30.90
CA MET A 785 -19.38 24.97 -29.52
C MET A 785 -18.46 26.02 -28.90
N GLU A 786 -19.01 27.17 -28.50
CA GLU A 786 -18.21 28.29 -27.95
C GLU A 786 -18.03 28.20 -26.43
N ASN A 787 -18.82 27.38 -25.72
CA ASN A 787 -18.77 27.19 -24.26
C ASN A 787 -19.08 25.74 -23.89
N LYS A 788 -18.49 25.22 -22.79
CA LYS A 788 -18.57 23.83 -22.29
C LYS A 788 -19.97 23.33 -21.87
N ASN A 789 -21.06 23.92 -22.37
CA ASN A 789 -22.43 23.58 -22.00
C ASN A 789 -23.12 22.76 -23.08
N CYS A 790 -24.08 21.91 -22.69
CA CYS A 790 -24.93 21.15 -23.59
C CYS A 790 -25.63 22.05 -24.62
N LYS A 791 -25.72 21.64 -25.89
CA LYS A 791 -26.45 22.35 -26.96
C LYS A 791 -27.49 21.42 -27.60
N LEU A 792 -28.69 21.95 -27.80
CA LEU A 792 -29.79 21.26 -28.48
C LEU A 792 -29.92 21.79 -29.90
N VAL A 793 -29.80 20.92 -30.90
CA VAL A 793 -29.87 21.28 -32.33
C VAL A 793 -31.03 20.55 -32.98
N SER A 794 -32.07 21.27 -33.38
CA SER A 794 -33.19 20.69 -34.14
C SER A 794 -32.72 20.31 -35.55
N LEU A 795 -33.01 19.07 -35.97
CA LEU A 795 -32.67 18.57 -37.30
C LEU A 795 -33.67 19.07 -38.33
N ASP A 796 -33.16 19.67 -39.40
CA ASP A 796 -33.97 20.16 -40.51
C ASP A 796 -34.09 19.08 -41.60
N CYS A 797 -35.31 18.56 -41.79
CA CYS A 797 -35.61 17.54 -42.79
C CYS A 797 -35.43 18.01 -44.24
N GLN A 798 -35.26 19.32 -44.47
CA GLN A 798 -35.01 19.90 -45.79
C GLN A 798 -33.54 19.85 -46.21
N LYS A 799 -32.59 19.68 -45.26
CA LYS A 799 -31.16 19.55 -45.59
C LYS A 799 -30.81 18.10 -45.94
N PRO A 800 -30.14 17.83 -47.08
CA PRO A 800 -29.82 16.46 -47.51
C PRO A 800 -29.02 15.65 -46.49
N GLU A 801 -28.11 16.31 -45.77
CA GLU A 801 -27.20 15.69 -44.80
C GLU A 801 -27.92 15.29 -43.49
N GLU A 802 -28.92 16.07 -43.06
CA GLU A 802 -29.68 15.83 -41.83
C GLU A 802 -30.92 14.95 -42.08
N ARG A 803 -31.42 14.89 -43.32
CA ARG A 803 -32.61 14.12 -43.72
C ARG A 803 -32.46 12.61 -43.50
N ALA A 804 -31.27 12.06 -43.78
CA ALA A 804 -31.01 10.63 -43.57
C ALA A 804 -31.01 10.27 -42.07
N GLU A 805 -30.43 11.14 -41.24
CA GLU A 805 -30.39 10.99 -39.78
C GLU A 805 -31.79 11.14 -39.17
N PHE A 806 -32.54 12.17 -39.58
CA PHE A 806 -33.93 12.39 -39.17
C PHE A 806 -34.80 11.16 -39.48
N SER A 807 -34.69 10.61 -40.69
CA SER A 807 -35.44 9.41 -41.09
C SER A 807 -35.07 8.18 -40.26
N THR A 808 -33.77 7.97 -40.02
CA THR A 808 -33.28 6.84 -39.21
C THR A 808 -33.78 6.92 -37.77
N VAL A 809 -33.67 8.09 -37.13
CA VAL A 809 -34.12 8.28 -35.74
C VAL A 809 -35.64 8.21 -35.64
N SER A 810 -36.37 8.78 -36.61
CA SER A 810 -37.84 8.74 -36.62
C SER A 810 -38.37 7.32 -36.76
N SER A 811 -37.71 6.47 -37.57
CA SER A 811 -38.08 5.06 -37.74
C SER A 811 -38.06 4.27 -36.43
N VAL A 812 -37.23 4.64 -35.44
CA VAL A 812 -37.19 3.96 -34.13
C VAL A 812 -38.52 4.13 -33.39
N ILE A 813 -39.13 5.31 -33.49
CA ILE A 813 -40.42 5.60 -32.86
C ILE A 813 -41.58 5.09 -33.74
N GLU A 814 -41.53 5.33 -35.05
CA GLU A 814 -42.61 4.97 -35.98
C GLU A 814 -42.77 3.45 -36.15
N ASN A 815 -41.66 2.68 -36.13
CA ASN A 815 -41.73 1.21 -36.18
C ASN A 815 -42.22 0.61 -34.85
N GLY A 816 -41.94 1.26 -33.71
CA GLY A 816 -42.36 0.81 -32.39
C GLY A 816 -43.77 1.25 -32.00
N LEU A 817 -44.30 2.30 -32.66
CA LEU A 817 -45.63 2.87 -32.45
C LEU A 817 -46.25 3.14 -33.83
N SER A 818 -47.07 2.20 -34.32
CA SER A 818 -47.66 2.24 -35.67
C SER A 818 -48.49 3.51 -35.98
N ASN A 819 -48.90 4.25 -34.94
CA ASN A 819 -49.74 5.45 -35.02
C ASN A 819 -49.01 6.72 -34.55
N ALA A 820 -47.68 6.67 -34.40
CA ALA A 820 -46.88 7.83 -34.02
C ALA A 820 -46.41 8.60 -35.26
N VAL A 821 -46.52 9.92 -35.22
CA VAL A 821 -45.94 10.83 -36.23
C VAL A 821 -44.87 11.68 -35.54
N VAL A 822 -43.61 11.50 -35.94
CA VAL A 822 -42.50 12.33 -35.44
C VAL A 822 -42.61 13.73 -36.03
N LYS A 823 -42.54 14.75 -35.17
CA LYS A 823 -42.65 16.16 -35.54
C LYS A 823 -41.29 16.85 -35.54
N GLU A 824 -40.43 16.48 -34.61
CA GLU A 824 -39.12 17.10 -34.46
C GLU A 824 -38.14 16.10 -33.86
N VAL A 825 -36.91 16.13 -34.33
CA VAL A 825 -35.78 15.39 -33.75
C VAL A 825 -34.71 16.40 -33.39
N ILE A 826 -34.36 16.46 -32.12
CA ILE A 826 -33.41 17.40 -31.56
C ILE A 826 -32.18 16.63 -31.15
N ARG A 827 -31.03 16.93 -31.77
CA ARG A 827 -29.73 16.35 -31.43
C ARG A 827 -29.19 16.98 -30.16
N VAL A 828 -28.72 16.15 -29.23
CA VAL A 828 -28.05 16.60 -28.02
C VAL A 828 -26.53 16.58 -28.26
N GLN A 829 -25.90 17.75 -28.19
CA GLN A 829 -24.46 17.93 -28.37
C GLN A 829 -23.84 18.30 -27.03
N ASN A 830 -23.10 17.37 -26.42
CA ASN A 830 -22.32 17.63 -25.23
C ASN A 830 -20.91 17.02 -25.39
N GLU A 831 -19.91 17.88 -25.57
CA GLU A 831 -18.53 17.46 -25.83
C GLU A 831 -17.92 16.70 -24.65
N TYR A 832 -18.13 17.15 -23.41
CA TYR A 832 -17.59 16.50 -22.22
C TYR A 832 -18.12 15.07 -22.05
N LEU A 833 -19.44 14.90 -22.21
CA LEU A 833 -20.09 13.60 -22.06
C LEU A 833 -19.77 12.67 -23.24
N TRP A 834 -19.63 13.22 -24.45
CA TRP A 834 -19.17 12.47 -25.62
C TRP A 834 -17.74 11.97 -25.45
N GLN A 835 -16.86 12.80 -24.90
CA GLN A 835 -15.47 12.42 -24.62
C GLN A 835 -15.41 11.28 -23.59
N ILE A 836 -16.13 11.41 -22.47
CA ILE A 836 -16.20 10.36 -21.42
C ILE A 836 -16.76 9.06 -21.99
N TYR A 837 -17.88 9.13 -22.72
CA TYR A 837 -18.51 7.98 -23.34
C TYR A 837 -17.58 7.30 -24.34
N SER A 838 -16.90 8.07 -25.19
CA SER A 838 -16.01 7.54 -26.22
C SER A 838 -14.75 6.90 -25.64
N VAL A 839 -14.16 7.47 -24.58
CA VAL A 839 -13.06 6.83 -23.83
C VAL A 839 -13.52 5.51 -23.24
N THR A 840 -14.71 5.47 -22.67
CA THR A 840 -15.29 4.26 -22.06
C THR A 840 -15.63 3.22 -23.13
N LYS A 841 -16.17 3.62 -24.28
CA LYS A 841 -16.42 2.76 -25.45
C LYS A 841 -15.12 2.13 -25.96
N ASN A 842 -14.06 2.92 -26.10
CA ASN A 842 -12.75 2.41 -26.51
C ASN A 842 -12.19 1.39 -25.51
N LYS A 843 -12.37 1.62 -24.20
CA LYS A 843 -12.01 0.64 -23.16
C LYS A 843 -12.83 -0.66 -23.28
N PHE A 844 -14.13 -0.56 -23.59
CA PHE A 844 -14.99 -1.72 -23.84
C PHE A 844 -14.59 -2.50 -25.09
N ILE A 845 -14.28 -1.82 -26.19
CA ILE A 845 -13.79 -2.45 -27.43
C ILE A 845 -12.47 -3.18 -27.18
N LYS A 846 -11.54 -2.57 -26.43
CA LYS A 846 -10.28 -3.22 -26.03
C LYS A 846 -10.52 -4.46 -25.16
N LYS A 847 -11.59 -4.48 -24.35
CA LYS A 847 -11.91 -5.59 -23.43
C LYS A 847 -12.66 -6.75 -24.08
N TYR A 848 -13.59 -6.48 -25.01
CA TYR A 848 -14.52 -7.49 -25.56
C TYR A 848 -14.35 -7.76 -27.07
N GLY A 849 -13.46 -7.03 -27.75
CA GLY A 849 -13.21 -7.14 -29.19
C GLY A 849 -14.10 -6.23 -30.04
N ARG A 850 -13.65 -5.93 -31.26
CA ARG A 850 -14.36 -5.06 -32.23
C ARG A 850 -15.65 -5.77 -32.70
N GLY A 851 -16.82 -5.12 -32.54
CA GLY A 851 -18.13 -5.68 -32.92
C GLY A 851 -18.94 -6.32 -31.78
N ASN A 852 -18.36 -6.45 -30.58
CA ASN A 852 -19.04 -6.89 -29.34
C ASN A 852 -19.24 -5.73 -28.35
N GLU A 853 -19.24 -4.49 -28.83
CA GLU A 853 -19.78 -3.38 -28.06
C GLU A 853 -21.27 -3.67 -27.85
N ASN A 854 -21.66 -4.15 -26.66
CA ASN A 854 -23.05 -4.25 -26.25
C ASN A 854 -23.66 -2.83 -26.10
N GLU A 855 -23.56 -2.02 -27.15
CA GLU A 855 -24.12 -0.68 -27.23
C GLU A 855 -25.60 -0.82 -27.54
N ILE A 856 -26.44 -0.42 -26.59
CA ILE A 856 -27.89 -0.52 -26.67
C ILE A 856 -28.45 0.90 -26.70
N LYS A 857 -29.45 1.12 -27.56
CA LYS A 857 -30.23 2.37 -27.55
C LYS A 857 -31.41 2.20 -26.60
N LEU A 858 -31.53 3.12 -25.66
CA LEU A 858 -32.57 3.13 -24.64
C LEU A 858 -33.38 4.41 -24.72
N LEU A 859 -34.67 4.30 -24.44
CA LEU A 859 -35.65 5.38 -24.51
C LEU A 859 -36.14 5.75 -23.10
N HIS A 860 -36.25 7.03 -22.81
CA HIS A 860 -36.77 7.55 -21.55
C HIS A 860 -37.69 8.75 -21.78
N GLY A 861 -38.89 8.72 -21.22
CA GLY A 861 -39.84 9.83 -21.33
C GLY A 861 -39.41 11.04 -20.51
N THR A 862 -38.94 12.12 -21.15
CA THR A 862 -38.55 13.36 -20.47
C THR A 862 -38.74 14.60 -21.34
N LYS A 863 -38.95 15.75 -20.69
CA LYS A 863 -39.09 17.06 -21.37
C LYS A 863 -37.71 17.67 -21.69
N PRO A 864 -37.57 18.47 -22.77
CA PRO A 864 -36.29 19.08 -23.15
C PRO A 864 -35.63 19.93 -22.05
N GLU A 865 -36.42 20.66 -21.26
CA GLU A 865 -35.94 21.53 -20.18
C GLU A 865 -35.17 20.76 -19.10
N ASN A 866 -35.53 19.49 -18.87
CA ASN A 866 -34.89 18.66 -17.86
C ASN A 866 -33.59 18.03 -18.37
N VAL A 867 -33.35 18.02 -19.68
CA VAL A 867 -32.12 17.47 -20.27
C VAL A 867 -30.91 18.32 -19.93
N PHE A 868 -31.05 19.64 -19.81
CA PHE A 868 -29.96 20.50 -19.35
C PHE A 868 -29.56 20.19 -17.90
N LYS A 869 -30.53 20.03 -16.99
CA LYS A 869 -30.27 19.61 -15.60
C LYS A 869 -29.61 18.24 -15.53
N ILE A 870 -30.09 17.27 -16.32
CA ILE A 870 -29.51 15.93 -16.41
C ILE A 870 -28.05 15.99 -16.88
N CYS A 871 -27.74 16.86 -17.85
CA CYS A 871 -26.38 17.04 -18.38
C CYS A 871 -25.44 17.79 -17.41
N ASP A 872 -25.94 18.76 -16.65
CA ASP A 872 -25.15 19.59 -15.72
C ASP A 872 -24.83 18.87 -14.40
N GLU A 873 -25.71 17.96 -13.96
CA GLU A 873 -25.56 17.20 -12.70
C GLU A 873 -24.90 15.82 -12.88
N ASN A 874 -24.07 15.64 -13.92
CA ASN A 874 -23.37 14.37 -14.20
C ASN A 874 -24.30 13.13 -14.27
N PHE A 875 -25.51 13.29 -14.80
CA PHE A 875 -26.51 12.22 -14.91
C PHE A 875 -27.03 11.64 -13.58
N ASP A 876 -27.11 12.43 -12.50
CA ASP A 876 -27.92 12.04 -11.35
C ASP A 876 -29.42 12.18 -11.67
N PHE A 877 -29.96 11.16 -12.32
CA PHE A 877 -31.38 11.08 -12.67
C PHE A 877 -32.29 11.00 -11.42
N LYS A 878 -31.76 10.80 -10.19
CA LYS A 878 -32.56 10.89 -8.95
C LYS A 878 -32.95 12.34 -8.62
N ILE A 879 -32.08 13.31 -8.94
CA ILE A 879 -32.30 14.74 -8.69
C ILE A 879 -33.23 15.33 -9.75
N ALA A 880 -33.06 14.93 -11.02
CA ALA A 880 -33.98 15.29 -12.11
C ALA A 880 -35.39 14.66 -11.95
N GLY A 881 -35.49 13.57 -11.18
CA GLY A 881 -36.68 12.74 -11.00
C GLY A 881 -37.65 13.18 -9.90
N GLU A 882 -37.36 14.19 -9.09
CA GLU A 882 -38.30 14.61 -8.03
C GLU A 882 -39.63 15.17 -8.57
N ASN A 883 -39.72 15.50 -9.87
CA ASN A 883 -40.94 16.05 -10.49
C ASN A 883 -41.44 15.32 -11.75
N LEU A 884 -40.88 14.16 -12.12
CA LEU A 884 -41.28 13.42 -13.35
C LEU A 884 -41.76 12.01 -13.01
N SER A 885 -43.09 11.89 -12.90
CA SER A 885 -43.93 10.69 -12.84
C SER A 885 -44.51 10.33 -11.45
N PRO A 886 -45.82 10.59 -11.23
CA PRO A 886 -46.48 10.36 -9.95
C PRO A 886 -47.03 8.94 -9.74
N MET A 887 -46.72 7.93 -10.58
CA MET A 887 -47.39 6.62 -10.46
C MET A 887 -46.61 5.39 -10.01
N TYR A 888 -45.26 5.34 -10.03
CA TYR A 888 -44.55 4.22 -9.38
C TYR A 888 -43.15 4.65 -8.89
N GLY A 889 -42.95 4.62 -7.57
CA GLY A 889 -41.86 5.33 -6.89
C GLY A 889 -40.41 4.92 -7.20
N LYS A 890 -39.51 5.90 -6.98
CA LYS A 890 -38.03 5.92 -6.88
C LYS A 890 -37.31 4.92 -7.80
N GLY A 891 -36.99 5.38 -9.01
CA GLY A 891 -36.12 4.70 -9.98
C GLY A 891 -36.24 5.32 -11.37
N VAL A 892 -35.16 5.29 -12.15
CA VAL A 892 -35.11 5.89 -13.49
C VAL A 892 -35.35 4.77 -14.50
N TYR A 893 -36.42 4.91 -15.28
CA TYR A 893 -36.92 3.86 -16.16
C TYR A 893 -36.52 4.13 -17.60
N PHE A 894 -35.78 3.17 -18.18
CA PHE A 894 -35.45 3.14 -19.60
C PHE A 894 -36.18 1.98 -20.28
N ALA A 895 -36.63 2.18 -21.51
CA ALA A 895 -37.28 1.15 -22.33
C ALA A 895 -36.47 0.89 -23.60
N VAL A 896 -36.42 -0.36 -24.04
CA VAL A 896 -35.82 -0.72 -25.33
C VAL A 896 -36.80 -0.44 -26.48
N GLU A 897 -38.11 -0.58 -26.23
CA GLU A 897 -39.16 -0.34 -27.23
C GLU A 897 -39.89 1.00 -27.00
N ALA A 898 -40.24 1.65 -28.11
CA ALA A 898 -40.97 2.92 -28.10
C ALA A 898 -42.38 2.80 -27.48
N SER A 899 -43.03 1.64 -27.63
CA SER A 899 -44.36 1.31 -27.06
C SER A 899 -44.41 1.46 -25.53
N LEU A 900 -43.38 0.94 -24.85
CA LEU A 900 -43.22 0.99 -23.40
C LEU A 900 -42.81 2.39 -22.95
N SER A 901 -41.89 3.05 -23.66
CA SER A 901 -41.52 4.43 -23.34
C SER A 901 -42.72 5.38 -23.45
N ASP A 902 -43.60 5.19 -24.45
CA ASP A 902 -44.75 6.05 -24.70
C ASP A 902 -45.75 6.13 -23.54
N HIS A 903 -45.88 5.05 -22.77
CA HIS A 903 -46.74 5.00 -21.58
C HIS A 903 -46.30 5.99 -20.50
N TYR A 904 -44.99 6.29 -20.43
CA TYR A 904 -44.40 7.15 -19.42
C TYR A 904 -43.95 8.51 -19.96
N SER A 905 -44.05 8.73 -21.28
CA SER A 905 -43.67 9.99 -21.93
C SER A 905 -44.61 11.14 -21.52
N PRO A 906 -44.07 12.24 -20.97
CA PRO A 906 -44.89 13.39 -20.59
C PRO A 906 -45.52 14.03 -21.83
N ARG A 907 -46.82 14.34 -21.75
CA ARG A 907 -47.53 15.16 -22.73
C ARG A 907 -47.32 16.64 -22.41
N ASP A 908 -47.01 17.43 -23.43
CA ASP A 908 -47.03 18.88 -23.33
C ASP A 908 -48.47 19.39 -23.29
N GLU A 909 -48.77 20.29 -22.37
CA GLU A 909 -50.12 20.84 -22.20
C GLU A 909 -50.49 21.83 -23.31
N LYS A 910 -49.49 22.40 -24.02
CA LYS A 910 -49.71 23.44 -25.03
C LYS A 910 -50.00 22.92 -26.43
N ASP A 911 -49.37 21.81 -26.83
CA ASP A 911 -49.48 21.28 -28.20
C ASP A 911 -49.90 19.79 -28.25
N GLY A 912 -50.06 19.14 -27.10
CA GLY A 912 -50.47 17.74 -26.98
C GLY A 912 -49.42 16.75 -27.46
N LEU A 913 -48.18 17.19 -27.69
CA LEU A 913 -47.07 16.36 -28.19
C LEU A 913 -46.33 15.69 -27.02
N LYS A 914 -45.71 14.55 -27.30
CA LYS A 914 -44.92 13.77 -26.32
C LYS A 914 -43.42 13.90 -26.63
N TYR A 915 -42.60 13.76 -25.59
CA TYR A 915 -41.15 13.82 -25.68
C TYR A 915 -40.49 12.56 -25.13
N VAL A 916 -39.51 12.05 -25.86
CA VAL A 916 -38.66 10.92 -25.45
C VAL A 916 -37.19 11.27 -25.69
N LEU A 917 -36.36 10.99 -24.70
CA LEU A 917 -34.90 11.00 -24.79
C LEU A 917 -34.41 9.62 -25.23
N MET A 918 -33.62 9.60 -26.30
CA MET A 918 -32.88 8.41 -26.75
C MET A 918 -31.42 8.53 -26.32
N ALA A 919 -30.95 7.54 -25.58
CA ALA A 919 -29.59 7.46 -25.06
C ALA A 919 -28.87 6.20 -25.56
N ARG A 920 -27.57 6.32 -25.81
CA ARG A 920 -26.66 5.19 -26.08
C ARG A 920 -26.05 4.69 -24.79
N VAL A 921 -26.04 3.37 -24.60
CA VAL A 921 -25.57 2.76 -23.37
C VAL A 921 -24.67 1.56 -23.65
N LEU A 922 -23.51 1.50 -23.00
CA LEU A 922 -22.58 0.37 -23.05
C LEU A 922 -22.90 -0.66 -21.96
N ALA A 923 -23.51 -1.79 -22.33
CA ALA A 923 -23.98 -2.80 -21.39
C ALA A 923 -22.93 -3.91 -21.14
N GLY A 924 -22.20 -3.84 -20.02
CA GLY A 924 -21.16 -4.83 -19.69
C GLY A 924 -21.65 -6.12 -19.04
N LYS A 925 -22.70 -6.06 -18.22
CA LYS A 925 -23.31 -7.21 -17.52
C LYS A 925 -24.82 -7.08 -17.52
N MET A 926 -25.51 -8.08 -18.06
CA MET A 926 -26.95 -8.23 -17.86
C MET A 926 -27.19 -9.06 -16.60
N ALA A 927 -27.99 -8.56 -15.66
CA ALA A 927 -28.38 -9.29 -14.45
C ALA A 927 -29.81 -9.83 -14.63
N THR A 928 -29.99 -11.14 -14.42
CA THR A 928 -31.31 -11.78 -14.39
C THR A 928 -31.90 -11.65 -12.99
N GLY A 929 -33.03 -10.95 -12.86
CA GLY A 929 -33.76 -10.82 -11.60
C GLY A 929 -34.51 -12.10 -11.20
N SER A 930 -34.71 -12.26 -9.89
CA SER A 930 -35.47 -13.37 -9.30
C SER A 930 -36.94 -13.36 -9.76
N PRO A 931 -37.61 -14.53 -9.91
CA PRO A 931 -39.00 -14.62 -10.36
C PRO A 931 -40.02 -13.83 -9.52
N GLU A 932 -39.68 -13.56 -8.26
CA GLU A 932 -40.56 -12.93 -7.26
C GLU A 932 -40.45 -11.40 -7.20
N LEU A 933 -39.41 -10.82 -7.81
CA LEU A 933 -39.16 -9.38 -7.76
C LEU A 933 -39.65 -8.71 -9.05
N ARG A 934 -40.68 -7.86 -8.94
CA ARG A 934 -41.12 -6.95 -10.02
C ARG A 934 -40.26 -5.69 -10.13
N LYS A 935 -39.34 -5.44 -9.20
CA LYS A 935 -38.43 -4.29 -9.14
C LYS A 935 -36.98 -4.75 -8.94
N PRO A 936 -35.98 -4.03 -9.47
CA PRO A 936 -34.59 -4.28 -9.11
C PRO A 936 -34.36 -4.01 -7.60
N PRO A 937 -33.40 -4.69 -6.96
CA PRO A 937 -32.99 -4.38 -5.59
C PRO A 937 -32.56 -2.91 -5.41
N ALA A 938 -32.72 -2.35 -4.22
CA ALA A 938 -32.48 -0.93 -3.92
C ALA A 938 -31.03 -0.44 -4.16
N ASP A 939 -30.11 -1.37 -4.42
CA ASP A 939 -28.68 -1.11 -4.67
C ASP A 939 -28.37 -0.78 -6.14
N PHE A 940 -29.36 -0.72 -7.04
CA PHE A 940 -29.17 -0.50 -8.48
C PHE A 940 -29.87 0.79 -8.99
N ASP A 941 -29.14 1.62 -9.73
CA ASP A 941 -29.57 2.98 -10.11
C ASP A 941 -30.48 3.07 -11.35
N CYS A 942 -30.45 2.09 -12.27
CA CYS A 942 -31.19 2.13 -13.54
C CYS A 942 -31.84 0.76 -13.88
N SER A 943 -33.03 0.77 -14.50
CA SER A 943 -33.71 -0.45 -14.97
C SER A 943 -34.14 -0.34 -16.44
N VAL A 944 -34.07 -1.46 -17.16
CA VAL A 944 -34.40 -1.59 -18.59
C VAL A 944 -35.48 -2.65 -18.79
N ASP A 945 -36.58 -2.32 -19.47
CA ASP A 945 -37.66 -3.27 -19.74
C ASP A 945 -37.49 -3.98 -21.10
N TYR A 946 -37.55 -5.32 -21.10
CA TYR A 946 -37.44 -6.19 -22.26
C TYR A 946 -38.74 -6.99 -22.46
N PRO A 947 -39.53 -6.73 -23.51
CA PRO A 947 -40.82 -7.39 -23.69
C PRO A 947 -40.72 -8.89 -24.01
N SER A 948 -39.61 -9.33 -24.60
CA SER A 948 -39.35 -10.76 -24.85
C SER A 948 -38.80 -11.52 -23.64
N LYS A 949 -38.34 -10.81 -22.59
CA LYS A 949 -37.76 -11.38 -21.36
C LYS A 949 -38.01 -10.44 -20.15
N PRO A 950 -39.23 -10.43 -19.57
CA PRO A 950 -39.46 -9.67 -18.34
C PRO A 950 -38.51 -10.22 -17.27
N ARG A 951 -37.76 -9.34 -16.58
CA ARG A 951 -36.75 -9.62 -15.52
C ARG A 951 -35.26 -9.61 -15.92
N ILE A 952 -34.88 -9.08 -17.08
CA ILE A 952 -33.47 -8.75 -17.35
C ILE A 952 -33.21 -7.28 -17.07
N TYR A 953 -32.33 -6.99 -16.13
CA TYR A 953 -31.88 -5.63 -15.82
C TYR A 953 -30.51 -5.39 -16.44
N CYS A 954 -30.40 -4.32 -17.22
CA CYS A 954 -29.11 -3.85 -17.72
C CYS A 954 -28.53 -2.87 -16.69
N VAL A 955 -27.43 -3.25 -16.04
CA VAL A 955 -26.73 -2.39 -15.09
C VAL A 955 -25.54 -1.76 -15.81
N PHE A 956 -25.52 -0.43 -15.83
CA PHE A 956 -24.45 0.36 -16.43
C PHE A 956 -24.10 1.54 -15.54
N ASP A 957 -22.82 1.91 -15.52
CA ASP A 957 -22.30 3.03 -14.73
C ASP A 957 -22.57 4.38 -15.43
N TYR A 958 -22.53 5.50 -14.69
CA TYR A 958 -22.75 6.85 -15.22
C TYR A 958 -21.90 7.20 -16.46
N ASN A 959 -20.67 6.69 -16.55
CA ASN A 959 -19.75 6.94 -17.66
C ASN A 959 -20.02 6.06 -18.91
N GLN A 960 -21.01 5.17 -18.85
CA GLN A 960 -21.39 4.23 -19.92
C GLN A 960 -22.61 4.70 -20.72
N LEU A 961 -23.15 5.90 -20.46
CA LEU A 961 -24.34 6.45 -21.12
C LEU A 961 -24.04 7.76 -21.85
N TYR A 962 -24.63 7.97 -23.02
CA TYR A 962 -24.60 9.24 -23.77
C TYR A 962 -26.00 9.62 -24.31
N PRO A 963 -26.56 10.79 -23.96
CA PRO A 963 -27.82 11.29 -24.48
C PRO A 963 -27.61 11.73 -25.93
N GLU A 964 -28.33 11.10 -26.86
CA GLU A 964 -28.08 11.28 -28.28
C GLU A 964 -29.12 12.21 -28.92
N TYR A 965 -30.41 11.94 -28.67
CA TYR A 965 -31.52 12.67 -29.29
C TYR A 965 -32.70 12.87 -28.34
N ILE A 966 -33.43 13.96 -28.54
CA ILE A 966 -34.77 14.18 -28.00
C ILE A 966 -35.74 14.13 -29.19
N ILE A 967 -36.76 13.29 -29.10
CA ILE A 967 -37.72 13.08 -30.17
C ILE A 967 -39.08 13.60 -29.71
N LYS A 968 -39.63 14.53 -30.49
CA LYS A 968 -40.97 15.09 -30.30
C LYS A 968 -41.92 14.44 -31.28
N TYR A 969 -42.97 13.81 -30.78
CA TYR A 969 -43.90 13.04 -31.62
C TYR A 969 -45.35 13.16 -31.13
N LYS A 970 -46.27 12.86 -32.04
CA LYS A 970 -47.71 12.78 -31.76
C LYS A 970 -48.17 11.35 -31.94
N THR A 971 -48.80 10.78 -30.93
CA THR A 971 -49.59 9.56 -31.08
C THR A 971 -51.05 9.95 -31.30
N SER A 972 -51.70 9.43 -32.35
CA SER A 972 -53.16 9.52 -32.43
C SER A 972 -53.76 8.63 -31.35
N LEU A 973 -54.74 9.15 -30.61
CA LEU A 973 -55.53 8.37 -29.64
C LEU A 973 -56.16 7.14 -30.29
#